data_AF-A0A8H5TTS0-F1
#
_entry.id   AF-A0A8H5TTS0-F1
#
_cell.length_a   1.000
_cell.length_b   1.000
_cell.length_c   1.000
_cell.angle_alpha   90.00
_cell.angle_beta   90.00
_cell.angle_gamma   90.00
#
_symmetry.space_group_name_H-M   'P 1'
#
loop_
_entity.id
_entity.type
_entity.pdbx_description
1 polymer ?
#
loop_
_entity_poly.entity_id
_entity_poly.type
_entity_poly.pdbx_seq_one_letter_code
_entity_poly.pdbx_strand_id
1 'polypeptide(L)'
;MSSTLRVVPGLSPSSVAVIQAHRNSHGQVVRLSAIDQIAPRDYISTCLFFRHSPDADRQQIFLALHRALLVTVNDIPELTCCVQKRVDSSREEVELVFDSARGVEIYYKDYNSPQLCGLWTYGKFDQLEEEHFPHSKIPRSLVFGPSAKLKDNVKLPSLVVQASFIPGGLIIGSQLHHVAGDGQCNFMLWSTIGSHFAAATCEPSGQQRSPVQLLDRHDIVKGDLNTTLEEFPHWKMAEDNDRFLNPTEYDSDEVFESATYFIPADKITLLKTRILSTMPSTTKVGTVAALCAFLWRHVVLARDIDCRKYPEAKLAITVDARTRMKSPVIPSTYWGNFAEPNAVAQLPVASLEESSTLSSLSSQQCTSTIYAQAALKVQRAIAAVDDKAVRRLVGLLNQMPKSTTLTWNANRYPGPDMLIVCIQHHKYNDINFGKDIGYPLATRVTVGDTEDKPDGRCLILPPRRADSRGLEILLQYDKRTLRRLKDNVEFSEWENSWELHWEVNFYETGRETSVDDDKPPVYSHWCVFVDVSSSSKPPDGYEKFLDFVATDRDSEPTRVRTEFPPLRNIPENTSHPRVAQLAKRWLQTCKDYHDCRSASEDGWYPKRLIHVGDDQQSPRLILSEDERPEGSYAALSHCWGEDPKFLMLTSDNIFDFCIEIKLQNLPASFRDAIITCRRIGIPYIWIDSLCILQSGLGSHEDWLSHSEDMHLVYQNCVLNISIDVSENPHGGAFRSRNPTSLQDCYVWSPFYAPPYSSSRNEHDTGDDIEKPDLWNICAIFTADDFSWARVDLPLSNRAWVFQERLLSPRTLHFGSDRISWECGRSHNLTEYLPYGVSDDRWNGFDCLAQNAFRVREKADLFTYYYDLVFPYTNRQLSHPNEDKLVAFAAVARRCISWLGSDYCAGLFRSTMPHCLLWEMSTGGQLGRSKAYRAPSWSWASLDCRVRFDLLANEGTVLANVVDVAVELVDPNNQFGQVKSAPLTLNGPLVASDELILKDPSNEEFVAEGRPGRDRYQDIQTLQGHTFGISADTEDLWDKGERKAWLISQQNMFLLAVLETPNNPHTHGLLVQKNDDGTFTRAGYWEAGPEFVSKHADTICRFISETITIV
;
A
#
# COMPACT_ATOMS: atom_id res chain seq x y z
N MET A 1 -26.35 20.06 -43.93
CA MET A 1 -27.37 19.71 -44.93
C MET A 1 -28.14 18.51 -44.45
N SER A 2 -29.47 18.55 -44.62
CA SER A 2 -30.45 17.53 -44.22
C SER A 2 -30.16 16.17 -44.89
N SER A 3 -29.44 15.28 -44.20
CA SER A 3 -29.70 13.84 -44.31
C SER A 3 -30.70 13.50 -43.20
N THR A 4 -31.93 13.27 -43.62
CA THR A 4 -33.00 12.75 -42.78
C THR A 4 -32.51 11.51 -42.05
N LEU A 5 -32.43 11.59 -40.71
CA LEU A 5 -32.55 10.44 -39.84
C LEU A 5 -33.79 9.68 -40.31
N ARG A 6 -33.62 8.56 -41.02
CA ARG A 6 -34.52 7.45 -40.76
C ARG A 6 -34.26 7.09 -39.31
N VAL A 7 -35.05 7.65 -38.40
CA VAL A 7 -35.30 7.03 -37.10
C VAL A 7 -35.61 5.58 -37.44
N VAL A 8 -34.69 4.66 -37.16
CA VAL A 8 -34.96 3.23 -37.34
C VAL A 8 -35.99 2.89 -36.27
N PRO A 9 -37.28 2.72 -36.60
CA PRO A 9 -38.27 2.35 -35.61
C PRO A 9 -38.01 0.88 -35.28
N GLY A 10 -37.56 0.60 -34.06
CA GLY A 10 -37.21 -0.73 -33.60
C GLY A 10 -35.87 -1.22 -34.15
N LEU A 11 -34.75 -0.81 -33.53
CA LEU A 11 -33.48 -1.50 -33.73
C LEU A 11 -33.67 -2.96 -33.33
N SER A 12 -33.41 -3.88 -34.26
CA SER A 12 -33.33 -5.29 -33.91
C SER A 12 -32.11 -5.50 -33.00
N PRO A 13 -32.08 -6.55 -32.17
CA PRO A 13 -30.95 -6.81 -31.26
C PRO A 13 -29.57 -6.93 -31.93
N SER A 14 -29.53 -7.09 -33.25
CA SER A 14 -28.33 -7.01 -34.08
C SER A 14 -28.61 -6.12 -35.30
N SER A 15 -28.11 -4.89 -35.30
CA SER A 15 -28.28 -3.93 -36.39
C SER A 15 -26.94 -3.36 -36.86
N VAL A 16 -26.87 -2.90 -38.11
CA VAL A 16 -25.70 -2.21 -38.68
C VAL A 16 -26.14 -0.92 -39.37
N ALA A 17 -25.38 0.14 -39.21
CA ALA A 17 -25.50 1.38 -39.96
C ALA A 17 -24.17 1.72 -40.63
N VAL A 18 -24.24 2.41 -41.77
CA VAL A 18 -23.05 2.82 -42.54
C VAL A 18 -23.07 4.33 -42.72
N ILE A 19 -22.01 5.00 -42.26
CA ILE A 19 -21.79 6.43 -42.47
C ILE A 19 -20.91 6.60 -43.71
N GLN A 20 -21.54 6.98 -44.81
CA GLN A 20 -20.90 7.08 -46.13
C GLN A 20 -20.12 8.39 -46.31
N ALA A 21 -19.10 8.34 -47.16
CA ALA A 21 -18.41 9.54 -47.64
C ALA A 21 -19.37 10.48 -48.41
N HIS A 22 -19.02 11.76 -48.48
CA HIS A 22 -19.76 12.71 -49.31
C HIS A 22 -19.70 12.27 -50.79
N ARG A 23 -20.84 12.26 -51.51
CA ARG A 23 -20.92 11.73 -52.89
C ARG A 23 -19.92 12.38 -53.85
N ASN A 24 -19.64 13.67 -53.67
CA ASN A 24 -18.67 14.41 -54.51
C ASN A 24 -17.21 13.98 -54.29
N SER A 25 -16.92 13.26 -53.21
CA SER A 25 -15.58 12.75 -52.90
C SER A 25 -15.34 11.36 -53.48
N HIS A 26 -16.35 10.71 -54.07
CA HIS A 26 -16.21 9.35 -54.60
C HIS A 26 -15.04 9.24 -55.60
N GLY A 27 -14.16 8.26 -55.37
CA GLY A 27 -12.98 8.03 -56.21
C GLY A 27 -11.80 8.97 -55.92
N GLN A 28 -11.94 9.96 -55.04
CA GLN A 28 -10.79 10.72 -54.54
C GLN A 28 -9.88 9.80 -53.72
N VAL A 29 -8.57 10.02 -53.85
CA VAL A 29 -7.54 9.21 -53.21
C VAL A 29 -6.73 10.10 -52.27
N VAL A 30 -6.54 9.64 -51.03
CA VAL A 30 -5.54 10.21 -50.12
C VAL A 30 -4.24 9.45 -50.34
N ARG A 31 -3.26 10.16 -50.89
CA ARG A 31 -1.92 9.60 -51.09
C ARG A 31 -1.22 9.47 -49.74
N LEU A 32 -0.60 8.32 -49.55
CA LEU A 32 0.03 7.95 -48.29
C LEU A 32 1.52 8.30 -48.30
N SER A 33 2.08 8.57 -47.11
CA SER A 33 3.51 8.78 -46.91
C SER A 33 4.27 7.45 -47.01
N ALA A 34 5.61 7.50 -47.14
CA ALA A 34 6.44 6.31 -47.05
C ALA A 34 6.27 5.56 -45.71
N ILE A 35 6.00 6.29 -44.61
CA ILE A 35 5.79 5.72 -43.27
C ILE A 35 4.44 4.99 -43.21
N ASP A 36 3.37 5.56 -43.77
CA ASP A 36 2.08 4.89 -43.89
C ASP A 36 2.20 3.60 -44.72
N GLN A 37 3.05 3.61 -45.76
CA GLN A 37 3.28 2.44 -46.61
C GLN A 37 4.00 1.30 -45.89
N ILE A 38 4.67 1.52 -44.75
CA ILE A 38 5.24 0.42 -43.95
C ILE A 38 4.40 0.07 -42.71
N ALA A 39 3.25 0.71 -42.52
CA ALA A 39 2.32 0.32 -41.47
C ALA A 39 1.77 -1.10 -41.75
N PRO A 40 1.52 -1.91 -40.70
CA PRO A 40 0.83 -3.20 -40.86
C PRO A 40 -0.46 -3.07 -41.68
N ARG A 41 -0.75 -4.02 -42.57
CA ARG A 41 -1.99 -4.11 -43.37
C ARG A 41 -3.10 -4.76 -42.55
N ASP A 42 -3.37 -4.16 -41.39
CA ASP A 42 -4.24 -4.73 -40.37
C ASP A 42 -4.88 -3.64 -39.50
N TYR A 43 -5.80 -4.03 -38.62
CA TYR A 43 -6.52 -3.14 -37.72
C TYR A 43 -5.87 -3.02 -36.34
N ILE A 44 -5.77 -1.78 -35.86
CA ILE A 44 -5.65 -1.48 -34.44
C ILE A 44 -7.05 -1.62 -33.84
N SER A 45 -7.21 -2.53 -32.88
CA SER A 45 -8.51 -2.75 -32.22
C SER A 45 -8.51 -2.18 -30.81
N THR A 46 -9.59 -1.54 -30.38
CA THR A 46 -9.70 -0.90 -29.06
C THR A 46 -11.07 -1.11 -28.45
N CYS A 47 -11.12 -1.59 -27.21
CA CYS A 47 -12.32 -1.71 -26.39
C CYS A 47 -12.33 -0.68 -25.28
N LEU A 48 -13.43 0.06 -25.17
CA LEU A 48 -13.74 0.92 -24.03
C LEU A 48 -14.89 0.31 -23.21
N PHE A 49 -14.72 0.23 -21.90
CA PHE A 49 -15.67 -0.43 -20.98
C PHE A 49 -16.45 0.60 -20.16
N PHE A 50 -17.77 0.56 -20.23
CA PHE A 50 -18.66 1.49 -19.53
C PHE A 50 -19.69 0.73 -18.70
N ARG A 51 -19.91 1.18 -17.46
CA ARG A 51 -21.07 0.77 -16.67
C ARG A 51 -22.29 1.58 -17.12
N HIS A 52 -23.45 0.94 -17.22
CA HIS A 52 -24.72 1.65 -17.44
C HIS A 52 -25.80 1.09 -16.50
N SER A 53 -26.80 1.91 -16.16
CA SER A 53 -27.93 1.47 -15.33
C SER A 53 -28.72 0.34 -16.01
N PRO A 54 -29.31 -0.61 -15.27
CA PRO A 54 -30.26 -1.58 -15.82
C PRO A 54 -31.42 -0.93 -16.62
N ASP A 55 -31.84 0.27 -16.21
CA ASP A 55 -32.91 1.05 -16.84
C ASP A 55 -32.42 1.97 -17.98
N ALA A 56 -31.12 1.92 -18.32
CA ALA A 56 -30.57 2.78 -19.36
C ALA A 56 -31.17 2.43 -20.73
N ASP A 57 -31.60 3.47 -21.47
CA ASP A 57 -32.08 3.30 -22.84
C ASP A 57 -30.89 3.05 -23.80
N ARG A 58 -30.60 1.76 -24.00
CA ARG A 58 -29.51 1.27 -24.86
C ARG A 58 -29.62 1.77 -26.30
N GLN A 59 -30.84 1.94 -26.81
CA GLN A 59 -31.06 2.45 -28.16
C GLN A 59 -30.70 3.94 -28.24
N GLN A 60 -31.05 4.73 -27.23
CA GLN A 60 -30.63 6.14 -27.18
C GLN A 60 -29.13 6.30 -27.05
N ILE A 61 -28.46 5.49 -26.22
CA ILE A 61 -26.99 5.48 -26.11
C ILE A 61 -26.35 5.18 -27.48
N PHE A 62 -26.86 4.18 -28.20
CA PHE A 62 -26.38 3.87 -29.54
C PHE A 62 -26.63 5.01 -30.55
N LEU A 63 -27.81 5.62 -30.53
CA LEU A 63 -28.14 6.75 -31.39
C LEU A 63 -27.25 7.97 -31.11
N ALA A 64 -26.90 8.22 -29.84
CA ALA A 64 -25.94 9.25 -29.46
C ALA A 64 -24.55 8.95 -30.03
N LEU A 65 -24.07 7.70 -29.95
CA LEU A 65 -22.80 7.28 -30.55
C LEU A 65 -22.80 7.46 -32.07
N HIS A 66 -23.88 7.06 -32.75
CA HIS A 66 -24.02 7.25 -34.18
C HIS A 66 -23.98 8.73 -34.58
N ARG A 67 -24.66 9.61 -33.83
CA ARG A 67 -24.62 11.06 -34.07
C ARG A 67 -23.21 11.63 -33.82
N ALA A 68 -22.53 11.18 -32.78
CA ALA A 68 -21.16 11.59 -32.49
C ALA A 68 -20.23 11.26 -33.68
N LEU A 69 -20.29 10.02 -34.19
CA LEU A 69 -19.51 9.59 -35.36
C LEU A 69 -19.85 10.37 -36.63
N LEU A 70 -21.12 10.70 -36.87
CA LEU A 70 -21.52 11.55 -38.00
C LEU A 70 -20.82 12.92 -37.97
N VAL A 71 -20.64 13.50 -36.78
CA VAL A 71 -19.91 14.76 -36.61
C VAL A 71 -18.40 14.53 -36.73
N THR A 72 -17.87 13.47 -36.11
CA THR A 72 -16.45 13.09 -36.20
C THR A 72 -15.97 12.93 -37.64
N VAL A 73 -16.79 12.35 -38.52
CA VAL A 73 -16.47 12.20 -39.95
C VAL A 73 -16.30 13.54 -40.66
N ASN A 74 -16.97 14.61 -40.23
CA ASN A 74 -16.73 15.94 -40.82
C ASN A 74 -15.38 16.52 -40.39
N ASP A 75 -14.94 16.22 -39.16
CA ASP A 75 -13.63 16.63 -38.67
C ASP A 75 -12.50 15.78 -39.26
N ILE A 76 -12.77 14.49 -39.50
CA ILE A 76 -11.80 13.51 -40.02
C ILE A 76 -12.45 12.74 -41.19
N PRO A 77 -12.55 13.35 -42.39
CA PRO A 77 -13.22 12.73 -43.55
C PRO A 77 -12.61 11.39 -43.95
N GLU A 78 -11.30 11.24 -43.77
CA GLU A 78 -10.55 10.01 -44.11
C GLU A 78 -11.06 8.75 -43.41
N LEU A 79 -11.82 8.87 -42.32
CA LEU A 79 -12.47 7.72 -41.66
C LEU A 79 -13.46 7.00 -42.59
N THR A 80 -14.04 7.72 -43.56
CA THR A 80 -14.96 7.15 -44.56
C THR A 80 -14.24 6.54 -45.78
N CYS A 81 -12.92 6.62 -45.84
CA CYS A 81 -12.15 5.97 -46.88
C CYS A 81 -12.18 4.45 -46.71
N CYS A 82 -11.91 3.74 -47.80
CA CYS A 82 -11.52 2.36 -47.77
C CYS A 82 -10.03 2.20 -48.11
N VAL A 83 -9.36 1.27 -47.44
CA VAL A 83 -8.01 0.82 -47.77
C VAL A 83 -8.10 -0.16 -48.94
N GLN A 84 -7.31 0.07 -49.98
CA GLN A 84 -7.17 -0.86 -51.10
C GLN A 84 -5.73 -0.92 -51.60
N LYS A 85 -5.38 -2.02 -52.26
CA LYS A 85 -4.12 -2.09 -53.03
C LYS A 85 -4.22 -1.20 -54.26
N ARG A 86 -3.14 -0.49 -54.55
CA ARG A 86 -3.07 0.41 -55.69
C ARG A 86 -2.86 -0.40 -56.98
N VAL A 87 -3.79 -0.27 -57.93
CA VAL A 87 -3.84 -1.10 -59.15
C VAL A 87 -2.67 -0.82 -60.11
N ASP A 88 -2.17 0.41 -60.13
CA ASP A 88 -1.10 0.89 -61.01
C ASP A 88 0.29 0.93 -60.36
N SER A 89 0.47 0.39 -59.14
CA SER A 89 1.75 0.44 -58.43
C SER A 89 2.56 -0.84 -58.62
N SER A 90 3.76 -0.72 -59.20
CA SER A 90 4.76 -1.81 -59.22
C SER A 90 5.42 -2.05 -57.84
N ARG A 91 5.16 -1.17 -56.86
CA ARG A 91 5.77 -1.18 -55.51
C ARG A 91 4.89 -1.81 -54.43
N GLU A 92 3.77 -2.45 -54.80
CA GLU A 92 2.80 -3.05 -53.87
C GLU A 92 2.21 -2.05 -52.84
N GLU A 93 2.09 -0.78 -53.25
CA GLU A 93 1.55 0.27 -52.40
C GLU A 93 0.05 0.11 -52.16
N VAL A 94 -0.40 0.65 -51.04
CA VAL A 94 -1.83 0.79 -50.71
C VAL A 94 -2.24 2.27 -50.75
N GLU A 95 -3.53 2.51 -50.79
CA GLU A 95 -4.11 3.85 -50.79
C GLU A 95 -5.44 3.89 -50.04
N LEU A 96 -5.82 5.09 -49.58
CA LEU A 96 -7.12 5.36 -49.00
C LEU A 96 -8.01 6.00 -50.06
N VAL A 97 -9.13 5.37 -50.37
CA VAL A 97 -10.05 5.84 -51.41
C VAL A 97 -11.44 6.08 -50.84
N PHE A 98 -11.98 7.25 -51.14
CA PHE A 98 -13.36 7.58 -50.78
C PHE A 98 -14.34 6.78 -51.66
N ASP A 99 -15.16 5.96 -51.01
CA ASP A 99 -16.20 5.17 -51.69
C ASP A 99 -17.58 5.66 -51.24
N SER A 100 -18.49 5.93 -52.18
CA SER A 100 -19.82 6.44 -51.85
C SER A 100 -20.81 5.33 -51.50
N ALA A 101 -20.46 4.07 -51.79
CA ALA A 101 -21.23 2.89 -51.43
C ALA A 101 -20.76 2.27 -50.10
N ARG A 102 -19.58 2.67 -49.59
CA ARG A 102 -18.98 2.18 -48.34
C ARG A 102 -18.68 3.34 -47.38
N GLY A 103 -18.16 3.06 -46.19
CA GLY A 103 -17.82 4.09 -45.21
C GLY A 103 -17.54 3.51 -43.83
N VAL A 104 -17.77 4.30 -42.79
CA VAL A 104 -17.66 3.83 -41.40
C VAL A 104 -18.83 2.91 -41.08
N GLU A 105 -18.55 1.68 -40.71
CA GLU A 105 -19.56 0.72 -40.28
C GLU A 105 -19.73 0.79 -38.77
N ILE A 106 -20.96 0.96 -38.29
CA ILE A 106 -21.29 0.94 -36.87
C ILE A 106 -22.34 -0.13 -36.55
N TYR A 107 -22.01 -1.04 -35.64
CA TYR A 107 -22.83 -2.16 -35.24
C TYR A 107 -23.47 -1.95 -33.86
N TYR A 108 -24.73 -2.33 -33.72
CA TYR A 108 -25.45 -2.45 -32.46
C TYR A 108 -25.65 -3.93 -32.13
N LYS A 109 -25.20 -4.36 -30.96
CA LYS A 109 -25.39 -5.71 -30.43
C LYS A 109 -25.93 -5.64 -29.01
N ASP A 110 -27.11 -6.22 -28.77
CA ASP A 110 -27.66 -6.36 -27.42
C ASP A 110 -27.68 -7.82 -26.97
N TYR A 111 -26.64 -8.21 -26.24
CA TYR A 111 -26.48 -9.55 -25.66
C TYR A 111 -27.39 -9.80 -24.46
N ASN A 112 -28.17 -8.81 -24.02
CA ASN A 112 -29.24 -9.04 -23.05
C ASN A 112 -30.54 -9.52 -23.71
N SER A 113 -30.63 -9.42 -25.04
CA SER A 113 -31.83 -9.84 -25.77
C SER A 113 -31.97 -11.37 -25.81
N PRO A 114 -33.19 -11.92 -25.82
CA PRO A 114 -33.40 -13.37 -25.95
C PRO A 114 -32.75 -13.99 -27.20
N GLN A 115 -32.53 -13.19 -28.25
CA GLN A 115 -31.95 -13.63 -29.51
C GLN A 115 -30.42 -13.80 -29.45
N LEU A 116 -29.73 -13.02 -28.62
CA LEU A 116 -28.26 -12.98 -28.58
C LEU A 116 -27.67 -13.41 -27.24
N CYS A 117 -28.47 -13.53 -26.18
CA CYS A 117 -27.97 -13.85 -24.84
C CYS A 117 -27.19 -15.17 -24.77
N GLY A 118 -27.52 -16.16 -25.61
CA GLY A 118 -26.78 -17.42 -25.70
C GLY A 118 -25.38 -17.30 -26.31
N LEU A 119 -25.06 -16.21 -27.01
CA LEU A 119 -23.74 -15.98 -27.59
C LEU A 119 -22.75 -15.38 -26.59
N TRP A 120 -23.24 -14.68 -25.57
CA TRP A 120 -22.40 -14.05 -24.56
C TRP A 120 -22.29 -14.93 -23.32
N THR A 121 -21.20 -15.69 -23.22
CA THR A 121 -20.94 -16.63 -22.11
C THR A 121 -19.84 -16.14 -21.15
N TYR A 122 -19.38 -14.91 -21.32
CA TYR A 122 -18.17 -14.39 -20.68
C TYR A 122 -18.42 -13.64 -19.35
N GLY A 123 -19.63 -13.76 -18.79
CA GLY A 123 -20.02 -13.16 -17.51
C GLY A 123 -20.68 -11.79 -17.62
N LYS A 124 -21.08 -11.23 -16.47
CA LYS A 124 -21.65 -9.88 -16.36
C LYS A 124 -20.54 -8.83 -16.25
N PHE A 125 -20.88 -7.56 -16.46
CA PHE A 125 -19.93 -6.46 -16.40
C PHE A 125 -19.18 -6.39 -15.06
N ASP A 126 -19.87 -6.59 -13.93
CA ASP A 126 -19.22 -6.57 -12.60
C ASP A 126 -18.18 -7.69 -12.45
N GLN A 127 -18.46 -8.89 -12.99
CA GLN A 127 -17.49 -9.99 -13.01
C GLN A 127 -16.28 -9.67 -13.90
N LEU A 128 -16.51 -9.01 -15.04
CA LEU A 128 -15.40 -8.54 -15.86
C LEU A 128 -14.58 -7.47 -15.13
N GLU A 129 -15.21 -6.57 -14.38
CA GLU A 129 -14.49 -5.56 -13.59
C GLU A 129 -13.66 -6.19 -12.47
N GLU A 130 -14.25 -7.14 -11.73
CA GLU A 130 -13.57 -7.96 -10.71
C GLU A 130 -12.37 -8.71 -11.28
N GLU A 131 -12.48 -9.25 -12.49
CA GLU A 131 -11.39 -9.95 -13.18
C GLU A 131 -10.46 -9.03 -13.98
N HIS A 132 -10.58 -7.71 -13.81
CA HIS A 132 -9.74 -6.73 -14.50
C HIS A 132 -9.83 -6.81 -16.03
N PHE A 133 -11.04 -6.99 -16.57
CA PHE A 133 -11.36 -7.02 -18.00
C PHE A 133 -10.37 -7.86 -18.81
N PRO A 134 -10.26 -9.17 -18.52
CA PRO A 134 -9.20 -10.00 -19.05
C PRO A 134 -9.37 -10.16 -20.56
N HIS A 135 -8.26 -10.14 -21.30
CA HIS A 135 -8.32 -10.17 -22.76
C HIS A 135 -8.98 -11.45 -23.30
N SER A 136 -8.82 -12.57 -22.59
CA SER A 136 -9.46 -13.86 -22.89
C SER A 136 -11.00 -13.83 -22.85
N LYS A 137 -11.61 -12.85 -22.18
CA LYS A 137 -13.06 -12.66 -22.11
C LYS A 137 -13.60 -11.58 -23.04
N ILE A 138 -12.79 -11.12 -23.99
CA ILE A 138 -13.16 -10.10 -24.98
C ILE A 138 -13.07 -10.73 -26.38
N PRO A 139 -14.02 -11.62 -26.73
CA PRO A 139 -13.99 -12.32 -28.02
C PRO A 139 -14.20 -11.34 -29.18
N ARG A 140 -13.31 -11.38 -30.18
CA ARG A 140 -13.32 -10.38 -31.26
C ARG A 140 -14.60 -10.44 -32.08
N SER A 141 -15.03 -11.67 -32.38
CA SER A 141 -16.24 -11.99 -33.13
C SER A 141 -17.51 -11.39 -32.52
N LEU A 142 -17.51 -11.13 -31.21
CA LEU A 142 -18.66 -10.55 -30.52
C LEU A 142 -18.51 -9.05 -30.23
N VAL A 143 -17.31 -8.47 -30.33
CA VAL A 143 -17.06 -7.10 -29.86
C VAL A 143 -16.66 -6.12 -30.97
N PHE A 144 -16.03 -6.57 -32.05
CA PHE A 144 -15.43 -5.68 -33.05
C PHE A 144 -16.08 -5.70 -34.45
N GLY A 145 -17.07 -6.56 -34.66
CA GLY A 145 -17.64 -6.77 -36.00
C GLY A 145 -16.73 -7.63 -36.90
N PRO A 146 -17.11 -7.82 -38.18
CA PRO A 146 -16.38 -8.68 -39.10
C PRO A 146 -14.99 -8.13 -39.44
N SER A 147 -13.95 -8.95 -39.24
CA SER A 147 -12.57 -8.69 -39.67
C SER A 147 -12.34 -9.24 -41.07
N ALA A 148 -11.68 -8.49 -41.96
CA ALA A 148 -11.32 -8.94 -43.29
C ALA A 148 -9.86 -8.58 -43.64
N LYS A 149 -9.15 -9.52 -44.26
CA LYS A 149 -7.77 -9.32 -44.71
C LYS A 149 -7.72 -8.61 -46.07
N LEU A 150 -6.70 -7.78 -46.27
CA LEU A 150 -6.51 -7.05 -47.52
C LEU A 150 -6.12 -8.04 -48.65
N LYS A 151 -6.99 -8.18 -49.65
CA LYS A 151 -6.77 -8.99 -50.85
C LYS A 151 -6.85 -8.14 -52.10
N ASP A 152 -6.40 -8.67 -53.22
CA ASP A 152 -6.53 -7.99 -54.51
C ASP A 152 -8.01 -7.71 -54.81
N ASN A 153 -8.31 -6.50 -55.28
CA ASN A 153 -9.67 -6.02 -55.58
C ASN A 153 -10.65 -5.97 -54.39
N VAL A 154 -10.15 -6.11 -53.15
CA VAL A 154 -10.97 -5.95 -51.93
C VAL A 154 -10.70 -4.58 -51.32
N LYS A 155 -11.77 -3.85 -51.02
CA LYS A 155 -11.75 -2.60 -50.27
C LYS A 155 -12.11 -2.86 -48.81
N LEU A 156 -11.27 -2.45 -47.88
CA LEU A 156 -11.52 -2.58 -46.45
C LEU A 156 -11.92 -1.23 -45.84
N PRO A 157 -12.93 -1.14 -44.96
CA PRO A 157 -13.27 0.12 -44.31
C PRO A 157 -12.11 0.64 -43.45
N SER A 158 -11.84 1.94 -43.45
CA SER A 158 -10.77 2.49 -42.59
C SER A 158 -11.12 2.39 -41.11
N LEU A 159 -12.41 2.49 -40.76
CA LEU A 159 -12.90 2.40 -39.39
C LEU A 159 -14.17 1.52 -39.31
N VAL A 160 -14.18 0.60 -38.37
CA VAL A 160 -15.37 -0.14 -37.90
C VAL A 160 -15.58 0.15 -36.42
N VAL A 161 -16.81 0.32 -35.98
CA VAL A 161 -17.19 0.55 -34.57
C VAL A 161 -18.33 -0.39 -34.19
N GLN A 162 -18.35 -0.89 -32.96
CA GLN A 162 -19.46 -1.69 -32.46
C GLN A 162 -19.76 -1.36 -31.01
N ALA A 163 -21.04 -1.11 -30.72
CA ALA A 163 -21.58 -1.01 -29.37
C ALA A 163 -22.18 -2.35 -28.96
N SER A 164 -21.57 -2.99 -27.96
CA SER A 164 -21.94 -4.30 -27.44
C SER A 164 -22.50 -4.16 -26.03
N PHE A 165 -23.82 -4.20 -25.90
CA PHE A 165 -24.50 -4.17 -24.61
C PHE A 165 -24.52 -5.57 -24.01
N ILE A 166 -23.89 -5.72 -22.87
CA ILE A 166 -23.78 -6.97 -22.10
C ILE A 166 -24.56 -6.82 -20.78
N PRO A 167 -24.77 -7.90 -20.02
CA PRO A 167 -25.40 -7.78 -18.70
C PRO A 167 -24.64 -6.82 -17.78
N GLY A 168 -25.28 -5.71 -17.40
CA GLY A 168 -24.74 -4.71 -16.47
C GLY A 168 -23.79 -3.66 -17.08
N GLY A 169 -23.56 -3.67 -18.40
CA GLY A 169 -22.64 -2.70 -19.00
C GLY A 169 -22.54 -2.72 -20.52
N LEU A 170 -21.67 -1.84 -21.05
CA LEU A 170 -21.46 -1.59 -22.47
C LEU A 170 -19.96 -1.70 -22.80
N ILE A 171 -19.65 -2.44 -23.84
CA ILE A 171 -18.32 -2.46 -24.47
C ILE A 171 -18.43 -1.77 -25.82
N ILE A 172 -17.67 -0.70 -26.02
CA ILE A 172 -17.54 -0.08 -27.35
C ILE A 172 -16.20 -0.50 -27.96
N GLY A 173 -16.28 -1.34 -28.99
CA GLY A 173 -15.13 -1.79 -29.78
C GLY A 173 -14.93 -0.93 -31.02
N SER A 174 -13.69 -0.65 -31.41
CA SER A 174 -13.34 -0.10 -32.72
C SER A 174 -12.21 -0.87 -33.38
N GLN A 175 -12.18 -0.83 -34.71
CA GLN A 175 -11.09 -1.28 -35.55
C GLN A 175 -10.68 -0.14 -36.49
N LEU A 176 -9.52 0.48 -36.25
CA LEU A 176 -8.93 1.48 -37.14
C LEU A 176 -7.80 0.84 -37.96
N HIS A 177 -7.90 0.85 -39.28
CA HIS A 177 -6.86 0.24 -40.12
C HIS A 177 -5.54 0.99 -39.95
N HIS A 178 -4.44 0.30 -39.67
CA HIS A 178 -3.17 0.92 -39.26
C HIS A 178 -2.55 1.82 -40.35
N VAL A 179 -2.82 1.51 -41.61
CA VAL A 179 -2.51 2.40 -42.76
C VAL A 179 -3.22 3.77 -42.67
N ALA A 180 -4.41 3.83 -42.09
CA ALA A 180 -5.12 5.09 -41.88
C ALA A 180 -4.53 5.89 -40.71
N GLY A 181 -4.00 5.24 -39.67
CA GLY A 181 -3.30 5.92 -38.59
C GLY A 181 -2.72 4.97 -37.54
N ASP A 182 -1.78 5.52 -36.76
CA ASP A 182 -1.12 4.81 -35.65
C ASP A 182 -1.91 4.93 -34.33
N GLY A 183 -1.33 4.47 -33.21
CA GLY A 183 -1.95 4.56 -31.89
C GLY A 183 -2.32 5.97 -31.45
N GLN A 184 -1.53 6.99 -31.84
CA GLN A 184 -1.84 8.40 -31.54
C GLN A 184 -3.08 8.86 -32.32
N CYS A 185 -3.22 8.48 -33.60
CA CYS A 185 -4.47 8.69 -34.36
C CYS A 185 -5.67 8.01 -33.68
N ASN A 186 -5.51 6.77 -33.21
CA ASN A 186 -6.57 6.06 -32.52
C ASN A 186 -7.00 6.74 -31.20
N PHE A 187 -6.07 7.29 -30.43
CA PHE A 187 -6.39 8.07 -29.23
C PHE A 187 -7.13 9.39 -29.55
N MET A 188 -6.68 10.11 -30.60
CA MET A 188 -7.36 11.33 -31.05
C MET A 188 -8.76 11.07 -31.58
N LEU A 189 -8.95 9.95 -32.29
CA LEU A 189 -10.26 9.49 -32.75
C LEU A 189 -11.23 9.36 -31.58
N TRP A 190 -10.85 8.62 -30.54
CA TRP A 190 -11.71 8.41 -29.37
C TRP A 190 -11.93 9.68 -28.56
N SER A 191 -10.92 10.54 -28.44
CA SER A 191 -11.06 11.85 -27.78
C SER A 191 -12.08 12.73 -28.51
N THR A 192 -12.09 12.68 -29.85
CA THR A 192 -13.04 13.41 -30.70
C THR A 192 -14.44 12.82 -30.59
N ILE A 193 -14.57 11.48 -30.65
CA ILE A 193 -15.87 10.79 -30.49
C ILE A 193 -16.48 11.09 -29.11
N GLY A 194 -15.71 10.97 -28.03
CA GLY A 194 -16.20 11.23 -26.67
C GLY A 194 -16.70 12.65 -26.51
N SER A 195 -15.92 13.65 -27.01
CA SER A 195 -16.33 15.05 -27.00
C SER A 195 -17.65 15.29 -27.74
N HIS A 196 -17.81 14.70 -28.93
CA HIS A 196 -19.05 14.82 -29.71
C HIS A 196 -20.22 14.06 -29.08
N PHE A 197 -19.96 12.93 -28.43
CA PHE A 197 -20.97 12.19 -27.68
C PHE A 197 -21.47 13.01 -26.49
N ALA A 198 -20.57 13.58 -25.71
CA ALA A 198 -20.91 14.46 -24.59
C ALA A 198 -21.73 15.68 -25.05
N ALA A 199 -21.35 16.29 -26.17
CA ALA A 199 -22.11 17.40 -26.77
C ALA A 199 -23.50 16.97 -27.27
N ALA A 200 -23.66 15.73 -27.75
CA ALA A 200 -24.94 15.22 -28.21
C ALA A 200 -25.94 14.91 -27.07
N THR A 201 -25.47 14.81 -25.82
CA THR A 201 -26.26 14.41 -24.63
C THR A 201 -26.53 15.58 -23.66
N CYS A 202 -25.94 16.75 -23.90
CA CYS A 202 -26.10 17.98 -23.12
C CYS A 202 -26.73 19.13 -23.94
N GLU A 203 -27.34 20.13 -23.26
CA GLU A 203 -27.82 21.35 -23.92
C GLU A 203 -26.65 22.14 -24.56
N PRO A 204 -26.89 22.89 -25.67
CA PRO A 204 -25.84 23.31 -26.59
C PRO A 204 -24.89 24.36 -25.99
N SER A 205 -23.85 23.93 -25.31
CA SER A 205 -22.64 24.72 -25.08
C SER A 205 -21.66 24.46 -26.23
N GLY A 206 -21.16 25.53 -26.85
CA GLY A 206 -20.33 25.61 -28.07
C GLY A 206 -19.61 24.36 -28.58
N GLN A 207 -19.70 24.11 -29.90
CA GLN A 207 -18.91 23.09 -30.61
C GLN A 207 -17.42 23.23 -30.29
N GLN A 208 -16.87 22.32 -29.50
CA GLN A 208 -15.42 22.10 -29.46
C GLN A 208 -15.02 21.47 -30.80
N ARG A 209 -14.19 22.17 -31.58
CA ARG A 209 -13.62 21.63 -32.82
C ARG A 209 -12.60 20.53 -32.48
N SER A 210 -12.56 19.48 -33.31
CA SER A 210 -11.54 18.43 -33.21
C SER A 210 -10.13 19.04 -33.23
N PRO A 211 -9.21 18.53 -32.38
CA PRO A 211 -7.82 18.97 -32.39
C PRO A 211 -7.02 18.45 -33.61
N VAL A 212 -7.60 17.52 -34.39
CA VAL A 212 -6.94 16.80 -35.48
C VAL A 212 -6.57 17.74 -36.63
N GLN A 213 -5.34 17.59 -37.14
CA GLN A 213 -4.83 18.33 -38.29
C GLN A 213 -4.58 17.38 -39.46
N LEU A 214 -5.31 17.61 -40.55
CA LEU A 214 -5.15 16.92 -41.82
C LEU A 214 -4.11 17.66 -42.67
N LEU A 215 -2.96 17.04 -42.89
CA LEU A 215 -1.91 17.53 -43.79
C LEU A 215 -1.74 16.55 -44.94
N ASP A 216 -1.24 17.02 -46.09
CA ASP A 216 -0.88 16.13 -47.20
C ASP A 216 0.21 15.15 -46.75
N ARG A 217 -0.08 13.85 -46.81
CA ARG A 217 0.81 12.82 -46.31
C ARG A 217 1.93 12.48 -47.30
N HIS A 218 1.68 12.61 -48.60
CA HIS A 218 2.56 12.03 -49.62
C HIS A 218 4.01 12.51 -49.49
N ASP A 219 4.19 13.83 -49.29
CA ASP A 219 5.49 14.50 -49.19
C ASP A 219 5.72 15.14 -47.81
N ILE A 220 5.06 14.62 -46.76
CA ILE A 220 5.10 15.20 -45.40
C ILE A 220 6.54 15.26 -44.84
N VAL A 221 7.38 14.30 -45.21
CA VAL A 221 8.81 14.26 -44.86
C VAL A 221 9.62 13.94 -46.12
N LYS A 222 10.65 14.76 -46.40
CA LYS A 222 11.64 14.47 -47.44
C LYS A 222 12.72 13.55 -46.87
N GLY A 223 12.94 12.41 -47.54
CA GLY A 223 13.95 11.43 -47.15
C GLY A 223 15.36 11.73 -47.66
N ASP A 224 16.36 11.18 -46.98
CA ASP A 224 17.78 11.34 -47.33
C ASP A 224 18.17 10.36 -48.47
N LEU A 225 18.59 10.91 -49.62
CA LEU A 225 18.82 10.15 -50.86
C LEU A 225 20.03 9.20 -50.83
N ASN A 226 20.99 9.41 -49.94
CA ASN A 226 22.21 8.60 -49.85
C ASN A 226 22.12 7.48 -48.80
N THR A 227 20.92 7.26 -48.24
CA THR A 227 20.73 6.28 -47.17
C THR A 227 20.78 4.87 -47.72
N THR A 228 21.56 4.00 -47.07
CA THR A 228 21.66 2.57 -47.42
C THR A 228 21.05 1.70 -46.32
N LEU A 229 20.74 0.43 -46.65
CA LEU A 229 20.22 -0.55 -45.69
C LEU A 229 21.21 -0.82 -44.54
N GLU A 230 22.53 -0.64 -44.78
CA GLU A 230 23.57 -0.82 -43.77
C GLU A 230 23.43 0.16 -42.58
N GLU A 231 22.81 1.33 -42.79
CA GLU A 231 22.51 2.29 -41.72
C GLU A 231 21.35 1.83 -40.81
N PHE A 232 20.63 0.78 -41.20
CA PHE A 232 19.51 0.18 -40.48
C PHE A 232 19.78 -1.31 -40.20
N PRO A 233 20.75 -1.65 -39.33
CA PRO A 233 21.17 -3.05 -39.09
C PRO A 233 20.05 -3.93 -38.50
N HIS A 234 19.00 -3.30 -37.98
CA HIS A 234 17.81 -3.98 -37.47
C HIS A 234 16.77 -4.24 -38.55
N TRP A 235 16.98 -3.85 -39.80
CA TRP A 235 16.12 -4.17 -40.93
C TRP A 235 16.86 -5.13 -41.87
N LYS A 236 16.11 -6.00 -42.55
CA LYS A 236 16.64 -6.90 -43.58
C LYS A 236 15.71 -6.92 -44.79
N MET A 237 16.21 -7.43 -45.92
CA MET A 237 15.37 -7.75 -47.07
C MET A 237 14.40 -8.88 -46.70
N ALA A 238 13.13 -8.72 -47.07
CA ALA A 238 12.11 -9.74 -46.86
C ALA A 238 12.33 -10.94 -47.80
N GLU A 239 12.27 -12.15 -47.23
CA GLU A 239 12.21 -13.41 -47.98
C GLU A 239 10.75 -13.74 -48.37
N ASP A 240 10.51 -14.68 -49.30
CA ASP A 240 9.15 -14.96 -49.84
C ASP A 240 8.10 -15.32 -48.75
N ASN A 241 8.56 -15.85 -47.60
CA ASN A 241 7.72 -16.19 -46.45
C ASN A 241 7.62 -15.04 -45.41
N ASP A 242 8.48 -14.02 -45.48
CA ASP A 242 8.56 -12.90 -44.54
C ASP A 242 7.63 -11.76 -44.99
N ARG A 243 6.31 -11.99 -45.05
CA ARG A 243 5.37 -10.90 -45.42
C ARG A 243 5.17 -9.91 -44.26
N PHE A 244 6.17 -9.05 -44.02
CA PHE A 244 6.26 -8.06 -42.93
C PHE A 244 4.99 -7.23 -42.67
N LEU A 245 4.29 -6.85 -43.74
CA LEU A 245 3.11 -5.99 -43.64
C LEU A 245 1.80 -6.78 -43.50
N ASN A 246 1.81 -8.10 -43.62
CA ASN A 246 0.61 -8.93 -43.45
C ASN A 246 0.67 -9.66 -42.10
N PRO A 247 -0.46 -10.14 -41.58
CA PRO A 247 -0.45 -11.00 -40.39
C PRO A 247 0.47 -12.21 -40.61
N THR A 248 1.38 -12.46 -39.67
CA THR A 248 2.29 -13.60 -39.71
C THR A 248 1.52 -14.91 -39.53
N GLU A 249 1.73 -15.89 -40.42
CA GLU A 249 1.13 -17.22 -40.33
C GLU A 249 2.06 -18.16 -39.55
N TYR A 250 1.66 -18.56 -38.34
CA TYR A 250 2.35 -19.55 -37.50
C TYR A 250 1.81 -20.97 -37.73
N ASP A 251 2.65 -21.99 -37.53
CA ASP A 251 2.27 -23.41 -37.62
C ASP A 251 1.32 -23.80 -36.46
N SER A 252 0.34 -24.67 -36.74
CA SER A 252 -0.99 -24.66 -36.09
C SER A 252 -1.13 -25.31 -34.70
N ASP A 253 -0.06 -25.66 -34.00
CA ASP A 253 -0.15 -26.54 -32.82
C ASP A 253 0.16 -25.86 -31.46
N GLU A 254 0.64 -24.62 -31.44
CA GLU A 254 1.00 -23.92 -30.18
C GLU A 254 -0.07 -22.92 -29.73
N VAL A 255 -0.60 -23.12 -28.52
CA VAL A 255 -1.64 -22.27 -27.92
C VAL A 255 -1.00 -21.10 -27.19
N PHE A 256 -1.40 -19.90 -27.57
CA PHE A 256 -0.91 -18.64 -27.00
C PHE A 256 -1.97 -17.96 -26.13
N GLU A 257 -1.52 -17.16 -25.16
CA GLU A 257 -2.39 -16.49 -24.20
C GLU A 257 -1.99 -15.02 -24.00
N SER A 258 -2.91 -14.26 -23.43
CA SER A 258 -2.67 -12.88 -23.01
C SER A 258 -2.78 -12.79 -21.49
N ALA A 259 -1.79 -12.18 -20.85
CA ALA A 259 -1.79 -11.88 -19.43
C ALA A 259 -1.73 -10.37 -19.20
N THR A 260 -2.54 -9.87 -18.27
CA THR A 260 -2.54 -8.45 -17.89
C THR A 260 -2.04 -8.30 -16.47
N TYR A 261 -1.07 -7.43 -16.26
CA TYR A 261 -0.47 -7.13 -14.96
C TYR A 261 -0.67 -5.66 -14.63
N PHE A 262 -0.86 -5.33 -13.36
CA PHE A 262 -0.88 -3.95 -12.90
C PHE A 262 0.34 -3.67 -12.03
N ILE A 263 1.06 -2.59 -12.33
CA ILE A 263 2.22 -2.15 -11.54
C ILE A 263 1.86 -0.82 -10.86
N PRO A 264 1.73 -0.78 -9.53
CA PRO A 264 1.47 0.43 -8.76
C PRO A 264 2.53 1.53 -8.95
N ALA A 265 2.14 2.78 -8.76
CA ALA A 265 3.03 3.93 -8.96
C ALA A 265 4.22 3.98 -7.98
N ASP A 266 4.02 3.54 -6.73
CA ASP A 266 5.06 3.38 -5.71
C ASP A 266 6.05 2.27 -6.09
N LYS A 267 5.58 1.14 -6.61
CA LYS A 267 6.43 0.07 -7.15
C LYS A 267 7.23 0.54 -8.37
N ILE A 268 6.62 1.29 -9.30
CA ILE A 268 7.35 1.90 -10.42
C ILE A 268 8.44 2.87 -9.91
N THR A 269 8.12 3.65 -8.87
CA THR A 269 9.08 4.56 -8.24
C THR A 269 10.22 3.79 -7.58
N LEU A 270 9.91 2.73 -6.86
CA LEU A 270 10.89 1.86 -6.20
C LEU A 270 11.82 1.20 -7.22
N LEU A 271 11.29 0.65 -8.32
CA LEU A 271 12.07 0.06 -9.41
C LEU A 271 13.08 1.07 -9.95
N LYS A 272 12.60 2.28 -10.23
CA LYS A 272 13.44 3.36 -10.72
C LYS A 272 14.50 3.78 -9.70
N THR A 273 14.14 3.91 -8.43
CA THR A 273 15.09 4.25 -7.35
C THR A 273 16.17 3.19 -7.20
N ARG A 274 15.82 1.90 -7.25
CA ARG A 274 16.79 0.81 -7.18
C ARG A 274 17.75 0.82 -8.38
N ILE A 275 17.23 1.00 -9.59
CA ILE A 275 18.07 1.12 -10.80
C ILE A 275 19.00 2.34 -10.72
N LEU A 276 18.52 3.46 -10.18
CA LEU A 276 19.34 4.67 -10.02
C LEU A 276 20.41 4.52 -8.93
N SER A 277 20.15 3.73 -7.88
CA SER A 277 21.11 3.50 -6.80
C SER A 277 22.39 2.78 -7.26
N THR A 278 22.31 2.04 -8.38
CA THR A 278 23.46 1.36 -8.99
C THR A 278 24.18 2.22 -10.04
N MET A 279 23.81 3.51 -10.19
CA MET A 279 24.37 4.43 -11.18
C MET A 279 25.06 5.64 -10.50
N PRO A 280 25.95 6.36 -11.22
CA PRO A 280 26.45 7.65 -10.77
C PRO A 280 25.29 8.63 -10.53
N SER A 281 25.36 9.42 -9.45
CA SER A 281 24.30 10.34 -8.99
C SER A 281 23.84 11.39 -10.00
N THR A 282 24.62 11.65 -11.04
CA THR A 282 24.29 12.57 -12.15
C THR A 282 23.42 11.94 -13.24
N THR A 283 23.27 10.61 -13.23
CA THR A 283 22.58 9.85 -14.26
C THR A 283 21.07 9.89 -14.05
N LYS A 284 20.30 10.20 -15.09
CA LYS A 284 18.83 10.21 -15.05
C LYS A 284 18.27 9.11 -15.94
N VAL A 285 17.32 8.35 -15.40
CA VAL A 285 16.59 7.29 -16.12
C VAL A 285 15.09 7.63 -16.18
N GLY A 286 14.51 7.57 -17.37
CA GLY A 286 13.07 7.71 -17.58
C GLY A 286 12.28 6.49 -17.08
N THR A 287 11.05 6.68 -16.62
CA THR A 287 10.19 5.60 -16.12
C THR A 287 9.99 4.48 -17.13
N VAL A 288 9.70 4.83 -18.39
CA VAL A 288 9.55 3.86 -19.49
C VAL A 288 10.82 3.06 -19.71
N ALA A 289 11.99 3.70 -19.63
CA ALA A 289 13.26 3.01 -19.83
C ALA A 289 13.58 2.00 -18.73
N ALA A 290 13.31 2.36 -17.47
CA ALA A 290 13.42 1.45 -16.33
C ALA A 290 12.49 0.25 -16.47
N LEU A 291 11.23 0.48 -16.85
CA LEU A 291 10.23 -0.56 -16.99
C LEU A 291 10.51 -1.49 -18.19
N CYS A 292 10.88 -0.93 -19.34
CA CYS A 292 11.30 -1.72 -20.50
C CYS A 292 12.51 -2.60 -20.18
N ALA A 293 13.49 -2.10 -19.43
CA ALA A 293 14.65 -2.87 -19.02
C ALA A 293 14.27 -4.07 -18.14
N PHE A 294 13.37 -3.84 -17.17
CA PHE A 294 12.82 -4.87 -16.30
C PHE A 294 12.09 -5.96 -17.12
N LEU A 295 11.10 -5.56 -17.92
CA LEU A 295 10.30 -6.48 -18.73
C LEU A 295 11.15 -7.29 -19.72
N TRP A 296 12.11 -6.63 -20.39
CA TRP A 296 12.97 -7.26 -21.38
C TRP A 296 13.81 -8.39 -20.78
N ARG A 297 14.42 -8.14 -19.62
CA ARG A 297 15.19 -9.16 -18.91
C ARG A 297 14.31 -10.34 -18.51
N HIS A 298 13.17 -10.09 -17.87
CA HIS A 298 12.34 -11.18 -17.36
C HIS A 298 11.71 -12.02 -18.47
N VAL A 299 11.37 -11.43 -19.62
CA VAL A 299 10.91 -12.19 -20.79
C VAL A 299 12.02 -13.09 -21.35
N VAL A 300 13.27 -12.60 -21.43
CA VAL A 300 14.42 -13.42 -21.87
C VAL A 300 14.63 -14.58 -20.90
N LEU A 301 14.64 -14.32 -19.59
CA LEU A 301 14.76 -15.36 -18.55
C LEU A 301 13.63 -16.39 -18.63
N ALA A 302 12.39 -15.95 -18.80
CA ALA A 302 11.22 -16.83 -18.88
C ALA A 302 11.18 -17.69 -20.14
N ARG A 303 11.89 -17.30 -21.20
CA ARG A 303 11.99 -18.07 -22.45
C ARG A 303 13.06 -19.15 -22.44
N ASP A 304 14.02 -19.13 -21.49
CA ASP A 304 15.18 -20.06 -21.47
C ASP A 304 15.93 -20.08 -22.80
N ILE A 305 16.40 -18.90 -23.20
CA ILE A 305 17.05 -18.72 -24.49
C ILE A 305 18.43 -19.37 -24.45
N ASP A 306 18.71 -20.29 -25.38
CA ASP A 306 20.07 -20.77 -25.58
C ASP A 306 20.96 -19.64 -26.12
N CYS A 307 21.76 -19.04 -25.24
CA CYS A 307 22.67 -17.93 -25.55
C CYS A 307 23.78 -18.30 -26.56
N ARG A 308 24.04 -19.60 -26.81
CA ARG A 308 24.97 -20.03 -27.88
C ARG A 308 24.31 -19.97 -29.26
N LYS A 309 23.01 -20.26 -29.30
CA LYS A 309 22.19 -20.18 -30.52
C LYS A 309 21.78 -18.73 -30.81
N TYR A 310 21.49 -17.96 -29.77
CA TYR A 310 21.11 -16.56 -29.86
C TYR A 310 22.03 -15.71 -28.97
N PRO A 311 23.16 -15.21 -29.50
CA PRO A 311 24.15 -14.49 -28.69
C PRO A 311 23.66 -13.11 -28.23
N GLU A 312 22.69 -12.52 -28.92
CA GLU A 312 22.17 -11.19 -28.65
C GLU A 312 20.63 -11.17 -28.63
N ALA A 313 20.08 -10.34 -27.74
CA ALA A 313 18.68 -9.99 -27.69
C ALA A 313 18.48 -8.56 -28.20
N LYS A 314 17.36 -8.30 -28.87
CA LYS A 314 16.92 -6.97 -29.30
C LYS A 314 15.56 -6.64 -28.67
N LEU A 315 15.43 -5.40 -28.21
CA LEU A 315 14.18 -4.83 -27.74
C LEU A 315 13.77 -3.67 -28.64
N ALA A 316 12.70 -3.83 -29.41
CA ALA A 316 12.07 -2.69 -30.09
C ALA A 316 11.04 -2.03 -29.20
N ILE A 317 10.96 -0.70 -29.33
CA ILE A 317 10.07 0.15 -28.57
C ILE A 317 9.44 1.15 -29.54
N THR A 318 8.12 1.21 -29.57
CA THR A 318 7.40 2.19 -30.40
C THR A 318 7.60 3.60 -29.86
N VAL A 319 7.91 4.56 -30.74
CA VAL A 319 8.12 5.97 -30.37
C VAL A 319 7.33 6.87 -31.30
N ASP A 320 6.47 7.75 -30.75
CA ASP A 320 5.85 8.82 -31.54
C ASP A 320 6.90 9.88 -31.90
N ALA A 321 7.19 10.01 -33.20
CA ALA A 321 8.19 10.90 -33.73
C ALA A 321 7.64 12.28 -34.13
N ARG A 322 6.33 12.54 -34.07
CA ARG A 322 5.72 13.82 -34.53
C ARG A 322 6.42 15.04 -33.95
N THR A 323 6.49 15.13 -32.62
CA THR A 323 7.08 16.27 -31.90
C THR A 323 8.61 16.30 -31.95
N ARG A 324 9.24 15.32 -32.62
CA ARG A 324 10.69 15.21 -32.79
C ARG A 324 11.17 15.73 -34.14
N MET A 325 10.24 15.92 -35.08
CA MET A 325 10.50 16.50 -36.39
C MET A 325 10.76 18.00 -36.29
N LYS A 326 11.75 18.48 -37.04
CA LYS A 326 12.19 19.89 -37.00
C LYS A 326 11.86 20.67 -38.27
N SER A 327 11.79 20.03 -39.44
CA SER A 327 11.63 20.74 -40.73
C SER A 327 10.98 19.87 -41.83
N PRO A 328 9.64 19.83 -41.98
CA PRO A 328 8.68 20.65 -41.25
C PRO A 328 8.50 20.18 -39.81
N VAL A 329 8.07 21.09 -38.94
CA VAL A 329 7.58 20.73 -37.61
C VAL A 329 6.24 20.02 -37.80
N ILE A 330 6.12 18.81 -37.24
CA ILE A 330 4.89 18.02 -37.33
C ILE A 330 4.10 18.21 -36.03
N PRO A 331 2.84 18.65 -36.09
CA PRO A 331 2.02 18.82 -34.89
C PRO A 331 1.73 17.46 -34.25
N SER A 332 1.65 17.40 -32.93
CA SER A 332 1.23 16.19 -32.21
C SER A 332 -0.19 15.72 -32.57
N THR A 333 -0.96 16.59 -33.23
CA THR A 333 -2.31 16.31 -33.71
C THR A 333 -2.40 15.94 -35.20
N TYR A 334 -1.27 15.72 -35.86
CA TYR A 334 -1.21 15.25 -37.24
C TYR A 334 -1.87 13.88 -37.41
N TRP A 335 -2.78 13.77 -38.39
CA TRP A 335 -3.49 12.55 -38.77
C TRP A 335 -2.74 11.76 -39.85
N GLY A 336 -1.96 10.76 -39.43
CA GLY A 336 -1.16 9.85 -40.27
C GLY A 336 -0.11 9.12 -39.42
N ASN A 337 0.60 8.14 -39.96
CA ASN A 337 1.55 7.33 -39.16
C ASN A 337 2.87 8.08 -38.89
N PHE A 338 3.33 8.08 -37.63
CA PHE A 338 4.64 8.60 -37.20
C PHE A 338 5.29 7.78 -36.07
N ALA A 339 4.94 6.49 -35.98
CA ALA A 339 5.47 5.57 -34.97
C ALA A 339 6.76 4.82 -35.40
N GLU A 340 7.32 5.15 -36.57
CA GLU A 340 8.52 4.52 -37.14
C GLU A 340 9.63 5.55 -37.45
N PRO A 341 10.93 5.19 -37.35
CA PRO A 341 11.44 3.87 -36.95
C PRO A 341 11.22 3.58 -35.45
N ASN A 342 10.97 2.32 -35.12
CA ASN A 342 11.05 1.85 -33.74
C ASN A 342 12.45 2.10 -33.13
N ALA A 343 12.48 2.45 -31.85
CA ALA A 343 13.72 2.48 -31.08
C ALA A 343 14.17 1.04 -30.79
N VAL A 344 15.40 0.67 -31.14
CA VAL A 344 15.92 -0.68 -30.91
C VAL A 344 17.10 -0.64 -29.94
N ALA A 345 16.96 -1.30 -28.79
CA ALA A 345 18.05 -1.57 -27.86
C ALA A 345 18.57 -3.00 -28.06
N GLN A 346 19.87 -3.22 -27.82
CA GLN A 346 20.52 -4.51 -28.01
C GLN A 346 21.53 -4.78 -26.90
N LEU A 347 21.50 -6.01 -26.39
CA LEU A 347 22.40 -6.54 -25.35
C LEU A 347 22.69 -8.02 -25.59
N PRO A 348 23.84 -8.55 -25.12
CA PRO A 348 24.09 -9.99 -25.11
C PRO A 348 23.04 -10.73 -24.28
N VAL A 349 22.56 -11.88 -24.76
CA VAL A 349 21.61 -12.72 -23.99
C VAL A 349 22.22 -13.11 -22.65
N ALA A 350 23.49 -13.53 -22.65
CA ALA A 350 24.22 -13.90 -21.43
C ALA A 350 24.22 -12.78 -20.37
N SER A 351 24.31 -11.51 -20.78
CA SER A 351 24.26 -10.37 -19.84
C SER A 351 22.87 -10.21 -19.22
N LEU A 352 21.81 -10.41 -20.00
CA LEU A 352 20.44 -10.38 -19.49
C LEU A 352 20.15 -11.57 -18.56
N GLU A 353 20.89 -12.67 -18.68
CA GLU A 353 20.78 -13.87 -17.83
C GLU A 353 21.64 -13.83 -16.55
N GLU A 354 22.56 -12.86 -16.41
CA GLU A 354 23.42 -12.74 -15.22
C GLU A 354 22.60 -12.68 -13.93
N SER A 355 22.98 -13.46 -12.91
CA SER A 355 22.29 -13.47 -11.61
C SER A 355 22.31 -12.08 -10.98
N SER A 356 21.12 -11.51 -10.77
CA SER A 356 20.93 -10.25 -10.07
C SER A 356 19.63 -10.31 -9.30
N THR A 357 19.58 -9.66 -8.14
CA THR A 357 18.37 -9.57 -7.32
C THR A 357 18.09 -8.10 -7.01
N LEU A 358 16.88 -7.66 -7.34
CA LEU A 358 16.32 -6.40 -6.82
C LEU A 358 15.51 -6.62 -5.53
N SER A 359 15.60 -7.76 -4.83
CA SER A 359 14.62 -8.16 -3.80
C SER A 359 14.60 -7.30 -2.53
N SER A 360 13.49 -7.40 -1.79
CA SER A 360 13.20 -6.66 -0.55
C SER A 360 13.96 -7.12 0.71
N LEU A 361 14.73 -8.20 0.64
CA LEU A 361 15.22 -8.92 1.84
C LEU A 361 16.73 -8.80 2.12
N SER A 362 17.50 -7.98 1.40
CA SER A 362 18.93 -7.82 1.69
C SER A 362 19.39 -6.38 1.60
N SER A 363 19.89 -5.85 2.72
CA SER A 363 20.68 -4.61 2.83
C SER A 363 22.08 -4.72 2.22
N GLN A 364 22.39 -5.79 1.48
CA GLN A 364 23.65 -5.90 0.75
C GLN A 364 23.57 -5.05 -0.53
N GLN A 365 24.58 -4.23 -0.75
CA GLN A 365 24.77 -3.45 -1.98
C GLN A 365 24.53 -4.34 -3.21
N CYS A 366 23.49 -4.03 -3.99
CA CYS A 366 23.24 -4.70 -5.25
C CYS A 366 24.45 -4.43 -6.17
N THR A 367 25.32 -5.43 -6.36
CA THR A 367 26.53 -5.32 -7.19
C THR A 367 26.21 -5.45 -8.69
N SER A 368 25.00 -5.91 -9.04
CA SER A 368 24.63 -6.10 -10.44
C SER A 368 24.17 -4.80 -11.09
N THR A 369 24.84 -4.43 -12.18
CA THR A 369 24.54 -3.22 -12.95
C THR A 369 23.64 -3.50 -14.16
N ILE A 370 23.12 -4.73 -14.33
CA ILE A 370 22.43 -5.13 -15.57
C ILE A 370 21.17 -4.29 -15.85
N TYR A 371 20.32 -4.06 -14.85
CA TYR A 371 19.14 -3.21 -15.03
C TYR A 371 19.52 -1.78 -15.39
N ALA A 372 20.61 -1.28 -14.82
CA ALA A 372 21.15 0.03 -15.15
C ALA A 372 21.68 0.10 -16.59
N GLN A 373 22.45 -0.89 -17.03
CA GLN A 373 22.95 -0.99 -18.39
C GLN A 373 21.80 -1.10 -19.41
N ALA A 374 20.83 -1.98 -19.14
CA ALA A 374 19.64 -2.16 -19.96
C ALA A 374 18.80 -0.88 -20.04
N ALA A 375 18.53 -0.21 -18.92
CA ALA A 375 17.76 1.03 -18.90
C ALA A 375 18.46 2.16 -19.67
N LEU A 376 19.79 2.28 -19.57
CA LEU A 376 20.56 3.26 -20.35
C LEU A 376 20.57 2.94 -21.85
N LYS A 377 20.67 1.66 -22.23
CA LYS A 377 20.56 1.22 -23.63
C LYS A 377 19.19 1.55 -24.20
N VAL A 378 18.13 1.25 -23.47
CA VAL A 378 16.75 1.61 -23.83
C VAL A 378 16.59 3.12 -23.98
N GLN A 379 17.04 3.91 -23.00
CA GLN A 379 16.91 5.36 -23.06
C GLN A 379 17.67 5.98 -24.24
N ARG A 380 18.86 5.45 -24.57
CA ARG A 380 19.62 5.88 -25.75
C ARG A 380 18.92 5.52 -27.05
N ALA A 381 18.36 4.30 -27.14
CA ALA A 381 17.59 3.87 -28.31
C ALA A 381 16.36 4.78 -28.54
N ILE A 382 15.60 5.08 -27.48
CA ILE A 382 14.45 6.00 -27.55
C ILE A 382 14.90 7.40 -27.98
N ALA A 383 16.03 7.89 -27.45
CA ALA A 383 16.56 9.21 -27.82
C ALA A 383 17.07 9.28 -29.28
N ALA A 384 17.53 8.16 -29.83
CA ALA A 384 18.04 8.07 -31.20
C ALA A 384 16.94 8.13 -32.28
N VAL A 385 15.67 7.91 -31.91
CA VAL A 385 14.54 8.19 -32.80
C VAL A 385 14.32 9.71 -32.84
N ASP A 386 15.01 10.37 -33.76
CA ASP A 386 14.98 11.81 -33.98
C ASP A 386 14.62 12.17 -35.45
N ASP A 387 14.57 13.47 -35.75
CA ASP A 387 14.29 13.98 -37.10
C ASP A 387 15.19 13.34 -38.18
N LYS A 388 16.46 13.07 -37.88
CA LYS A 388 17.42 12.48 -38.83
C LYS A 388 17.13 11.00 -39.06
N ALA A 389 16.82 10.25 -38.00
CA ALA A 389 16.47 8.84 -38.10
C ALA A 389 15.22 8.63 -38.98
N VAL A 390 14.19 9.46 -38.80
CA VAL A 390 12.95 9.41 -39.61
C VAL A 390 13.25 9.71 -41.09
N ARG A 391 14.02 10.76 -41.40
CA ARG A 391 14.38 11.10 -42.79
C ARG A 391 15.18 10.02 -43.47
N ARG A 392 16.13 9.41 -42.77
CA ARG A 392 16.90 8.29 -43.28
C ARG A 392 15.99 7.10 -43.60
N LEU A 393 15.07 6.76 -42.70
CA LEU A 393 14.10 5.69 -42.96
C LEU A 393 13.27 6.01 -44.20
N VAL A 394 12.68 7.21 -44.29
CA VAL A 394 11.91 7.64 -45.46
C VAL A 394 12.77 7.57 -46.74
N GLY A 395 14.03 8.00 -46.67
CA GLY A 395 14.98 7.94 -47.78
C GLY A 395 15.26 6.51 -48.25
N LEU A 396 15.46 5.59 -47.31
CA LEU A 396 15.63 4.16 -47.59
C LEU A 396 14.36 3.57 -48.23
N LEU A 397 13.19 3.82 -47.62
CA LEU A 397 11.90 3.31 -48.10
C LEU A 397 11.56 3.79 -49.50
N ASN A 398 11.88 5.04 -49.83
CA ASN A 398 11.64 5.58 -51.17
C ASN A 398 12.52 4.92 -52.26
N GLN A 399 13.66 4.35 -51.88
CA GLN A 399 14.56 3.65 -52.80
C GLN A 399 14.21 2.17 -52.97
N MET A 400 13.39 1.60 -52.08
CA MET A 400 13.03 0.18 -52.16
C MET A 400 12.12 -0.13 -53.36
N PRO A 401 12.36 -1.27 -54.06
CA PRO A 401 11.57 -1.66 -55.22
C PRO A 401 10.10 -1.93 -54.88
N LYS A 402 9.80 -2.38 -53.64
CA LYS A 402 8.45 -2.52 -53.11
C LYS A 402 8.37 -1.99 -51.68
N SER A 403 7.18 -1.55 -51.27
CA SER A 403 6.90 -1.13 -49.88
C SER A 403 7.01 -2.30 -48.88
N THR A 404 6.84 -3.53 -49.37
CA THR A 404 6.96 -4.81 -48.65
C THR A 404 8.38 -5.38 -48.66
N THR A 405 9.35 -4.71 -49.31
CA THR A 405 10.70 -5.26 -49.51
C THR A 405 11.51 -5.39 -48.23
N LEU A 406 11.23 -4.58 -47.22
CA LEU A 406 11.96 -4.61 -45.96
C LEU A 406 11.11 -5.22 -44.86
N THR A 407 11.76 -6.03 -44.03
CA THR A 407 11.19 -6.59 -42.81
C THR A 407 12.12 -6.32 -41.64
N TRP A 408 11.55 -6.33 -40.44
CA TRP A 408 12.34 -6.20 -39.22
C TRP A 408 13.20 -7.46 -39.01
N ASN A 409 14.50 -7.26 -38.76
CA ASN A 409 15.47 -8.31 -38.49
C ASN A 409 15.41 -8.68 -36.98
N ALA A 410 14.33 -9.34 -36.58
CA ALA A 410 14.08 -9.75 -35.20
C ALA A 410 13.54 -11.18 -35.08
N ASN A 411 14.09 -11.93 -34.13
CA ASN A 411 13.70 -13.28 -33.77
C ASN A 411 12.82 -13.25 -32.51
N ARG A 412 11.56 -12.83 -32.67
CA ARG A 412 10.65 -12.60 -31.53
C ARG A 412 10.03 -13.85 -30.95
N TYR A 413 9.90 -14.90 -31.74
CA TYR A 413 9.46 -16.21 -31.27
C TYR A 413 10.06 -17.30 -32.18
N PRO A 414 10.66 -18.37 -31.62
CA PRO A 414 10.92 -18.62 -30.20
C PRO A 414 12.17 -17.89 -29.65
N GLY A 415 12.75 -16.95 -30.41
CA GLY A 415 14.00 -16.26 -30.04
C GLY A 415 13.88 -15.21 -28.93
N PRO A 416 14.99 -14.54 -28.57
CA PRO A 416 15.06 -13.61 -27.43
C PRO A 416 14.45 -12.22 -27.69
N ASP A 417 14.09 -11.89 -28.93
CA ASP A 417 13.72 -10.52 -29.26
C ASP A 417 12.30 -10.18 -28.76
N MET A 418 12.09 -8.91 -28.43
CA MET A 418 10.85 -8.43 -27.83
C MET A 418 10.41 -7.10 -28.46
N LEU A 419 9.09 -6.89 -28.55
CA LEU A 419 8.49 -5.62 -28.95
C LEU A 419 7.65 -5.06 -27.80
N ILE A 420 7.97 -3.84 -27.37
CA ILE A 420 7.15 -3.08 -26.41
C ILE A 420 6.44 -1.93 -27.13
N VAL A 421 5.12 -1.92 -27.04
CA VAL A 421 4.26 -0.85 -27.53
C VAL A 421 3.89 0.06 -26.37
N CYS A 422 4.39 1.29 -26.38
CA CYS A 422 4.23 2.27 -25.31
C CYS A 422 3.06 3.21 -25.60
N ILE A 423 1.91 3.00 -24.96
CA ILE A 423 0.71 3.85 -25.11
C ILE A 423 0.18 4.37 -23.76
N GLN A 424 1.00 4.36 -22.72
CA GLN A 424 0.67 4.84 -21.37
C GLN A 424 0.22 6.31 -21.30
N HIS A 425 0.54 7.10 -22.33
CA HIS A 425 0.12 8.50 -22.42
C HIS A 425 -1.27 8.68 -23.04
N HIS A 426 -1.81 7.63 -23.68
CA HIS A 426 -3.15 7.62 -24.28
C HIS A 426 -4.19 7.32 -23.21
N LYS A 427 -4.56 8.33 -22.42
CA LYS A 427 -5.47 8.20 -21.27
C LYS A 427 -6.93 8.04 -21.71
N TYR A 428 -7.27 6.91 -22.34
CA TYR A 428 -8.61 6.60 -22.81
C TYR A 428 -9.68 6.73 -21.71
N ASN A 429 -9.34 6.32 -20.48
CA ASN A 429 -10.23 6.35 -19.30
C ASN A 429 -10.57 7.77 -18.79
N ASP A 430 -9.86 8.80 -19.28
CA ASP A 430 -10.12 10.21 -18.97
C ASP A 430 -11.07 10.88 -19.98
N ILE A 431 -11.43 10.18 -21.07
CA ILE A 431 -12.34 10.71 -22.10
C ILE A 431 -13.77 10.67 -21.57
N ASN A 432 -14.42 11.84 -21.54
CA ASN A 432 -15.81 11.98 -21.09
C ASN A 432 -16.78 11.70 -22.26
N PHE A 433 -17.70 10.76 -22.08
CA PHE A 433 -18.79 10.43 -23.00
C PHE A 433 -20.15 10.94 -22.46
N GLY A 434 -20.15 12.04 -21.72
CA GLY A 434 -21.36 12.71 -21.25
C GLY A 434 -22.06 11.99 -20.10
N LYS A 435 -23.23 12.48 -19.73
CA LYS A 435 -23.96 12.05 -18.52
C LYS A 435 -24.53 10.62 -18.60
N ASP A 436 -24.76 10.11 -19.81
CA ASP A 436 -25.49 8.85 -20.00
C ASP A 436 -24.63 7.62 -19.72
N ILE A 437 -23.35 7.66 -20.08
CA ILE A 437 -22.39 6.55 -19.87
C ILE A 437 -21.09 6.98 -19.17
N GLY A 438 -20.89 8.28 -18.94
CA GLY A 438 -19.77 8.81 -18.16
C GLY A 438 -18.43 8.58 -18.82
N TYR A 439 -17.53 7.87 -18.14
CA TYR A 439 -16.16 7.66 -18.57
C TYR A 439 -15.85 6.17 -18.68
N PRO A 440 -14.90 5.76 -19.54
CA PRO A 440 -14.45 4.38 -19.56
C PRO A 440 -13.80 4.00 -18.23
N LEU A 441 -14.12 2.80 -17.72
CA LEU A 441 -13.52 2.24 -16.51
C LEU A 441 -12.17 1.57 -16.82
N ALA A 442 -12.04 0.99 -18.00
CA ALA A 442 -10.82 0.38 -18.51
C ALA A 442 -10.77 0.48 -20.03
N THR A 443 -9.61 0.14 -20.59
CA THR A 443 -9.39 0.07 -22.04
C THR A 443 -8.54 -1.16 -22.38
N ARG A 444 -8.86 -1.84 -23.48
CA ARG A 444 -8.00 -2.90 -24.04
C ARG A 444 -7.67 -2.55 -25.48
N VAL A 445 -6.39 -2.59 -25.82
CA VAL A 445 -5.89 -2.29 -27.17
C VAL A 445 -5.17 -3.52 -27.69
N THR A 446 -5.44 -3.88 -28.93
CA THR A 446 -4.66 -4.86 -29.68
C THR A 446 -4.18 -4.24 -30.97
N VAL A 447 -2.96 -4.60 -31.38
CA VAL A 447 -2.36 -4.11 -32.62
C VAL A 447 -2.21 -5.32 -33.53
N GLY A 448 -3.05 -5.43 -34.56
CA GLY A 448 -3.07 -6.56 -35.51
C GLY A 448 -3.98 -7.74 -35.11
N ASP A 449 -4.48 -8.45 -36.12
CA ASP A 449 -5.33 -9.65 -36.12
C ASP A 449 -4.51 -10.84 -35.59
N THR A 450 -4.39 -10.88 -34.26
CA THR A 450 -3.67 -11.92 -33.51
C THR A 450 -4.61 -12.67 -32.58
N GLU A 451 -5.86 -12.91 -33.01
CA GLU A 451 -6.54 -14.09 -32.47
C GLU A 451 -5.65 -15.30 -32.80
N ASP A 452 -5.11 -15.90 -31.73
CA ASP A 452 -4.36 -17.15 -31.66
C ASP A 452 -2.88 -17.15 -32.10
N LYS A 453 -2.26 -16.00 -32.41
CA LYS A 453 -0.87 -15.97 -32.92
C LYS A 453 -0.07 -14.73 -32.50
N PRO A 454 0.65 -14.73 -31.37
CA PRO A 454 1.44 -13.60 -30.91
C PRO A 454 2.91 -13.68 -31.32
N ASP A 455 3.50 -12.49 -31.26
CA ASP A 455 4.78 -12.14 -31.85
C ASP A 455 5.67 -11.52 -30.77
N GLY A 456 5.64 -12.08 -29.55
CA GLY A 456 6.40 -11.60 -28.40
C GLY A 456 6.14 -10.14 -28.04
N ARG A 457 4.87 -9.75 -27.96
CA ARG A 457 4.45 -8.35 -27.77
C ARG A 457 4.09 -8.05 -26.33
N CYS A 458 4.49 -6.86 -25.90
CA CYS A 458 4.12 -6.27 -24.62
C CYS A 458 3.54 -4.88 -24.86
N LEU A 459 2.39 -4.57 -24.28
CA LEU A 459 1.83 -3.22 -24.30
C LEU A 459 1.91 -2.61 -22.91
N ILE A 460 2.35 -1.36 -22.84
CA ILE A 460 2.30 -0.54 -21.62
C ILE A 460 1.12 0.42 -21.77
N LEU A 461 0.11 0.23 -20.93
CA LEU A 461 -1.18 0.91 -20.94
C LEU A 461 -1.30 1.88 -19.75
N PRO A 462 -2.15 2.93 -19.84
CA PRO A 462 -2.53 3.72 -18.67
C PRO A 462 -3.25 2.84 -17.63
N PRO A 463 -3.32 3.25 -16.35
CA PRO A 463 -4.03 2.51 -15.33
C PRO A 463 -5.55 2.52 -15.59
N ARG A 464 -6.28 1.53 -15.05
CA ARG A 464 -7.75 1.59 -14.99
C ARG A 464 -8.17 2.79 -14.15
N ARG A 465 -9.40 3.23 -14.34
CA ARG A 465 -9.92 4.39 -13.62
C ARG A 465 -9.92 4.20 -12.10
N ALA A 466 -10.25 3.00 -11.62
CA ALA A 466 -10.26 2.66 -10.19
C ALA A 466 -8.85 2.74 -9.56
N ASP A 467 -7.81 2.35 -10.31
CA ASP A 467 -6.45 2.23 -9.77
C ASP A 467 -5.77 3.61 -9.60
N SER A 468 -6.29 4.66 -10.26
CA SER A 468 -5.85 6.07 -10.20
C SER A 468 -4.40 6.36 -10.67
N ARG A 469 -3.39 5.64 -10.17
CA ARG A 469 -1.95 5.82 -10.49
C ARG A 469 -1.25 4.48 -10.63
N GLY A 470 -0.43 4.31 -11.67
CA GLY A 470 0.27 3.06 -11.99
C GLY A 470 0.30 2.84 -13.49
N LEU A 471 0.59 1.62 -13.93
CA LEU A 471 0.55 1.22 -15.33
C LEU A 471 0.00 -0.21 -15.46
N GLU A 472 -0.78 -0.47 -16.51
CA GLU A 472 -1.16 -1.83 -16.90
C GLU A 472 -0.17 -2.37 -17.96
N ILE A 473 0.23 -3.63 -17.84
CA ILE A 473 1.12 -4.34 -18.77
C ILE A 473 0.34 -5.50 -19.38
N LEU A 474 0.18 -5.51 -20.70
CA LEU A 474 -0.42 -6.63 -21.43
C LEU A 474 0.68 -7.42 -22.14
N LEU A 475 0.87 -8.68 -21.77
CA LEU A 475 1.82 -9.60 -22.37
C LEU A 475 1.08 -10.63 -23.24
N GLN A 476 1.48 -10.76 -24.51
CA GLN A 476 0.95 -11.77 -25.44
C GLN A 476 2.05 -12.77 -25.81
N TYR A 477 2.06 -13.93 -25.15
CA TYR A 477 3.12 -14.93 -25.24
C TYR A 477 2.55 -16.35 -25.15
N ASP A 478 3.38 -17.36 -25.41
CA ASP A 478 2.99 -18.75 -25.23
C ASP A 478 2.75 -19.06 -23.74
N LYS A 479 1.90 -20.05 -23.45
CA LYS A 479 1.54 -20.39 -22.07
C LYS A 479 2.76 -20.73 -21.21
N ARG A 480 3.82 -21.30 -21.79
CA ARG A 480 5.03 -21.68 -21.05
C ARG A 480 5.79 -20.43 -20.60
N THR A 481 5.99 -19.46 -21.48
CA THR A 481 6.61 -18.18 -21.13
C THR A 481 5.80 -17.43 -20.08
N LEU A 482 4.47 -17.33 -20.23
CA LEU A 482 3.61 -16.65 -19.25
C LEU A 482 3.63 -17.33 -17.87
N ARG A 483 3.57 -18.67 -17.82
CA ARG A 483 3.70 -19.42 -16.55
C ARG A 483 5.05 -19.17 -15.90
N ARG A 484 6.14 -19.21 -16.67
CA ARG A 484 7.50 -18.98 -16.13
C ARG A 484 7.75 -17.55 -15.68
N LEU A 485 7.08 -16.57 -16.29
CA LEU A 485 7.06 -15.20 -15.77
C LEU A 485 6.34 -15.14 -14.42
N LYS A 486 5.15 -15.74 -14.32
CA LYS A 486 4.38 -15.82 -13.07
C LYS A 486 5.16 -16.54 -11.95
N ASP A 487 5.89 -17.61 -12.29
CA ASP A 487 6.69 -18.39 -11.34
C ASP A 487 8.04 -17.72 -11.01
N ASN A 488 8.42 -16.64 -11.69
CA ASN A 488 9.68 -15.95 -11.44
C ASN A 488 9.54 -15.06 -10.20
N VAL A 489 10.21 -15.44 -9.11
CA VAL A 489 10.15 -14.76 -7.79
C VAL A 489 10.37 -13.25 -7.92
N GLU A 490 11.43 -12.81 -8.60
CA GLU A 490 11.71 -11.39 -8.77
C GLU A 490 10.61 -10.70 -9.59
N PHE A 491 10.11 -11.29 -10.69
CA PHE A 491 9.00 -10.72 -11.46
C PHE A 491 7.71 -10.60 -10.63
N SER A 492 7.40 -11.63 -9.83
CA SER A 492 6.21 -11.69 -8.98
C SER A 492 6.23 -10.67 -7.82
N GLU A 493 7.41 -10.20 -7.37
CA GLU A 493 7.51 -9.14 -6.35
C GLU A 493 7.02 -7.75 -6.84
N TRP A 494 7.02 -7.56 -8.16
CA TRP A 494 6.59 -6.32 -8.85
C TRP A 494 5.21 -6.44 -9.49
N GLU A 495 4.72 -7.67 -9.64
CA GLU A 495 3.34 -7.98 -9.97
C GLU A 495 2.49 -7.79 -8.70
N ASN A 496 1.63 -6.77 -8.69
CA ASN A 496 0.45 -6.87 -7.85
C ASN A 496 -0.54 -7.75 -8.60
N SER A 497 -0.50 -9.06 -8.37
CA SER A 497 -1.66 -9.90 -8.58
C SER A 497 -2.70 -9.39 -7.60
N TRP A 498 -3.67 -8.64 -8.12
CA TRP A 498 -4.86 -8.29 -7.37
C TRP A 498 -5.67 -9.58 -7.19
N GLU A 499 -5.35 -10.32 -6.15
CA GLU A 499 -6.30 -11.24 -5.57
C GLU A 499 -6.51 -10.79 -4.12
N LEU A 500 -7.67 -10.21 -3.86
CA LEU A 500 -8.26 -10.23 -2.53
C LEU A 500 -8.60 -11.70 -2.27
N HIS A 501 -7.65 -12.45 -1.75
CA HIS A 501 -7.86 -13.82 -1.32
C HIS A 501 -8.31 -13.83 0.14
N TRP A 502 -9.42 -14.54 0.37
CA TRP A 502 -9.86 -14.93 1.70
C TRP A 502 -9.49 -16.40 1.85
N GLU A 503 -8.56 -16.73 2.74
CA GLU A 503 -8.29 -18.12 3.14
C GLU A 503 -8.86 -18.34 4.54
N VAL A 504 -9.81 -19.27 4.66
CA VAL A 504 -10.42 -19.64 5.94
C VAL A 504 -9.59 -20.78 6.52
N ASN A 505 -8.68 -20.45 7.44
CA ASN A 505 -7.85 -21.44 8.12
C ASN A 505 -8.52 -21.91 9.40
N PHE A 506 -8.79 -23.21 9.49
CA PHE A 506 -9.27 -23.88 10.69
C PHE A 506 -8.06 -24.37 11.48
N TYR A 507 -7.83 -23.83 12.67
CA TYR A 507 -6.81 -24.36 13.56
C TYR A 507 -7.44 -25.24 14.63
N GLU A 508 -6.85 -26.43 14.81
CA GLU A 508 -7.15 -27.39 15.85
C GLU A 508 -6.36 -26.99 17.12
N THR A 509 -7.06 -26.67 18.21
CA THR A 509 -6.39 -26.37 19.49
C THR A 509 -6.65 -27.50 20.49
N GLY A 510 -5.61 -28.31 20.71
CA GLY A 510 -5.53 -29.26 21.81
C GLY A 510 -5.87 -30.71 21.47
N ARG A 511 -4.86 -31.59 21.48
CA ARG A 511 -5.08 -33.00 21.82
C ARG A 511 -5.14 -33.09 23.35
N GLU A 512 -6.33 -33.23 23.93
CA GLU A 512 -6.42 -34.02 25.15
C GLU A 512 -6.22 -35.48 24.73
N THR A 513 -5.10 -36.05 25.14
CA THR A 513 -4.93 -37.50 25.09
C THR A 513 -5.90 -38.09 26.11
N SER A 514 -7.05 -38.58 25.63
CA SER A 514 -7.81 -39.57 26.36
C SER A 514 -6.87 -40.73 26.70
N VAL A 515 -6.69 -41.00 27.99
CA VAL A 515 -5.86 -42.12 28.49
C VAL A 515 -6.57 -43.47 28.31
N ASP A 516 -7.78 -43.50 27.74
CA ASP A 516 -8.49 -44.73 27.36
C ASP A 516 -8.45 -44.94 25.83
N ASP A 517 -7.81 -46.04 25.40
CA ASP A 517 -7.55 -46.45 24.02
C ASP A 517 -8.81 -46.80 23.18
N ASP A 518 -10.01 -46.81 23.78
CA ASP A 518 -11.25 -47.27 23.11
C ASP A 518 -12.33 -46.20 22.94
N LYS A 519 -12.03 -44.92 23.18
CA LYS A 519 -12.96 -43.81 22.85
C LYS A 519 -12.38 -42.89 21.78
N PRO A 520 -13.19 -42.49 20.76
CA PRO A 520 -12.76 -41.48 19.81
C PRO A 520 -12.47 -40.16 20.55
N PRO A 521 -11.49 -39.37 20.08
CA PRO A 521 -11.12 -38.11 20.73
C PRO A 521 -12.33 -37.19 20.87
N VAL A 522 -12.48 -36.54 22.02
CA VAL A 522 -13.46 -35.46 22.20
C VAL A 522 -12.74 -34.13 21.96
N TYR A 523 -13.18 -33.39 20.95
CA TYR A 523 -12.57 -32.13 20.49
C TYR A 523 -13.23 -30.93 21.17
N SER A 524 -12.47 -30.01 21.76
CA SER A 524 -13.04 -28.94 22.60
C SER A 524 -13.10 -27.55 21.95
N HIS A 525 -12.26 -27.20 20.95
CA HIS A 525 -12.23 -25.83 20.40
C HIS A 525 -11.80 -25.79 18.92
N TRP A 526 -12.58 -25.11 18.07
CA TRP A 526 -12.22 -24.77 16.69
C TRP A 526 -12.15 -23.24 16.56
N CYS A 527 -11.03 -22.71 16.09
CA CYS A 527 -10.88 -21.29 15.77
C CYS A 527 -10.70 -21.12 14.25
N VAL A 528 -11.40 -20.13 13.68
CA VAL A 528 -11.23 -19.70 12.30
C VAL A 528 -10.33 -18.48 12.29
N PHE A 529 -9.15 -18.62 11.70
CA PHE A 529 -8.23 -17.52 11.40
C PHE A 529 -8.27 -17.27 9.90
N VAL A 530 -8.24 -16.00 9.50
CA VAL A 530 -8.03 -15.62 8.10
C VAL A 530 -6.60 -15.12 7.99
N ASP A 531 -5.73 -15.96 7.41
CA ASP A 531 -4.35 -15.57 7.08
C ASP A 531 -4.37 -14.83 5.73
N VAL A 532 -3.60 -13.74 5.65
CA VAL A 532 -3.46 -12.89 4.45
C VAL A 532 -2.12 -13.12 3.74
N SER A 533 -1.44 -14.25 4.00
CA SER A 533 -0.23 -14.67 3.29
C SER A 533 -0.49 -15.77 2.25
N SER A 534 0.25 -15.71 1.14
CA SER A 534 -0.17 -16.10 -0.22
C SER A 534 0.05 -17.58 -0.59
N SER A 535 -1.03 -18.38 -0.69
CA SER A 535 -1.00 -19.74 -1.27
C SER A 535 -2.02 -19.92 -2.41
N SER A 536 -1.70 -20.76 -3.40
CA SER A 536 -2.49 -21.00 -4.63
C SER A 536 -3.19 -22.37 -4.66
N LYS A 537 -3.35 -23.05 -3.53
CA LYS A 537 -4.10 -24.31 -3.41
C LYS A 537 -5.22 -24.17 -2.39
N PRO A 538 -6.42 -24.72 -2.61
CA PRO A 538 -7.42 -24.81 -1.55
C PRO A 538 -6.84 -25.58 -0.36
N PRO A 539 -7.15 -25.19 0.89
CA PRO A 539 -6.65 -25.89 2.07
C PRO A 539 -7.05 -27.37 2.03
N ASP A 540 -6.20 -28.25 2.56
CA ASP A 540 -6.52 -29.67 2.69
C ASP A 540 -7.84 -29.84 3.46
N GLY A 541 -8.87 -30.37 2.78
CA GLY A 541 -10.22 -30.55 3.35
C GLY A 541 -11.32 -29.64 2.78
N TYR A 542 -11.00 -28.66 1.93
CA TYR A 542 -11.97 -27.73 1.34
C TYR A 542 -13.11 -28.42 0.56
N GLU A 543 -12.80 -29.39 -0.30
CA GLU A 543 -13.84 -30.15 -1.03
C GLU A 543 -14.73 -30.97 -0.09
N LYS A 544 -14.17 -31.54 0.99
CA LYS A 544 -14.95 -32.22 2.04
C LYS A 544 -15.89 -31.26 2.77
N PHE A 545 -15.47 -30.01 2.98
CA PHE A 545 -16.30 -28.96 3.55
C PHE A 545 -17.46 -28.58 2.60
N LEU A 546 -17.19 -28.42 1.30
CA LEU A 546 -18.24 -28.15 0.30
C LEU A 546 -19.26 -29.28 0.22
N ASP A 547 -18.80 -30.54 0.28
CA ASP A 547 -19.68 -31.71 0.34
C ASP A 547 -20.52 -31.73 1.63
N PHE A 548 -19.93 -31.35 2.78
CA PHE A 548 -20.63 -31.27 4.05
C PHE A 548 -21.71 -30.18 4.06
N VAL A 549 -21.39 -28.99 3.53
CA VAL A 549 -22.33 -27.87 3.40
C VAL A 549 -23.46 -28.19 2.42
N ALA A 550 -23.16 -28.87 1.30
CA ALA A 550 -24.19 -29.33 0.37
C ALA A 550 -25.13 -30.36 1.01
N THR A 551 -24.57 -31.28 1.81
CA THR A 551 -25.33 -32.32 2.54
C THR A 551 -26.19 -31.72 3.67
N ASP A 552 -25.70 -30.72 4.40
CA ASP A 552 -26.45 -30.02 5.45
C ASP A 552 -27.58 -29.15 4.86
N ARG A 553 -27.35 -28.52 3.69
CA ARG A 553 -28.37 -27.72 2.99
C ARG A 553 -29.57 -28.57 2.55
N ASP A 554 -29.33 -29.81 2.15
CA ASP A 554 -30.37 -30.72 1.68
C ASP A 554 -31.10 -31.42 2.84
N SER A 555 -30.50 -31.49 4.04
CA SER A 555 -31.06 -32.18 5.22
C SER A 555 -31.72 -31.24 6.25
N GLU A 556 -31.19 -30.04 6.51
CA GLU A 556 -31.79 -29.01 7.39
C GLU A 556 -31.64 -27.58 6.80
N PRO A 557 -32.58 -27.15 5.93
CA PRO A 557 -32.47 -25.89 5.17
C PRO A 557 -32.42 -24.60 6.01
N THR A 558 -32.80 -24.66 7.29
CA THR A 558 -32.89 -23.51 8.20
C THR A 558 -31.54 -23.07 8.78
N ARG A 559 -30.48 -23.87 8.62
CA ARG A 559 -29.11 -23.54 9.05
C ARG A 559 -28.37 -22.55 8.13
N VAL A 560 -28.90 -22.30 6.92
CA VAL A 560 -28.33 -21.34 5.95
C VAL A 560 -29.38 -20.26 5.66
N ARG A 561 -29.24 -19.05 6.21
CA ARG A 561 -30.14 -17.91 5.92
C ARG A 561 -29.59 -17.01 4.82
N THR A 562 -30.46 -16.47 3.97
CA THR A 562 -30.12 -15.66 2.79
C THR A 562 -30.15 -14.14 3.02
N GLU A 563 -30.43 -13.69 4.24
CA GLU A 563 -30.71 -12.27 4.54
C GLU A 563 -29.48 -11.61 5.20
N PHE A 564 -28.88 -10.63 4.52
CA PHE A 564 -27.80 -9.80 5.06
C PHE A 564 -28.37 -8.61 5.86
N PRO A 565 -27.67 -8.13 6.91
CA PRO A 565 -28.02 -6.87 7.57
C PRO A 565 -28.02 -5.71 6.56
N PRO A 566 -28.91 -4.72 6.71
CA PRO A 566 -28.93 -3.56 5.83
C PRO A 566 -27.64 -2.74 5.95
N LEU A 567 -27.11 -2.28 4.81
CA LEU A 567 -25.90 -1.45 4.75
C LEU A 567 -26.06 -0.18 5.60
N ARG A 568 -24.98 0.19 6.30
CA ARG A 568 -24.95 1.37 7.16
C ARG A 568 -24.76 2.63 6.31
N ASN A 569 -25.49 3.69 6.61
CA ASN A 569 -25.37 4.98 5.92
C ASN A 569 -24.16 5.77 6.45
N ILE A 570 -22.96 5.41 5.97
CA ILE A 570 -21.68 6.00 6.37
C ILE A 570 -21.37 7.22 5.46
N PRO A 571 -21.08 8.40 6.02
CA PRO A 571 -20.74 9.58 5.20
C PRO A 571 -19.41 9.43 4.47
N GLU A 572 -19.26 10.08 3.30
CA GLU A 572 -18.02 10.10 2.48
C GLU A 572 -16.88 10.94 3.06
N ASN A 573 -17.07 11.60 4.21
CA ASN A 573 -16.03 12.41 4.84
C ASN A 573 -16.22 12.52 6.37
N THR A 574 -15.12 12.54 7.13
CA THR A 574 -15.16 12.67 8.61
C THR A 574 -15.59 14.06 9.11
N SER A 575 -15.56 15.09 8.26
CA SER A 575 -16.13 16.43 8.53
C SER A 575 -17.66 16.45 8.53
N HIS A 576 -18.34 15.35 8.21
CA HIS A 576 -19.79 15.34 8.12
C HIS A 576 -20.45 15.48 9.51
N PRO A 577 -21.52 16.29 9.68
CA PRO A 577 -22.16 16.50 10.99
C PRO A 577 -22.58 15.22 11.72
N ARG A 578 -22.99 14.18 10.99
CA ARG A 578 -23.33 12.86 11.57
C ARG A 578 -22.17 12.18 12.28
N VAL A 579 -20.93 12.42 11.86
CA VAL A 579 -19.72 11.87 12.49
C VAL A 579 -19.51 12.53 13.85
N ALA A 580 -19.65 13.86 13.93
CA ALA A 580 -19.63 14.58 15.21
C ALA A 580 -20.81 14.19 16.12
N GLN A 581 -21.99 13.92 15.55
CA GLN A 581 -23.15 13.42 16.30
C GLN A 581 -22.90 12.02 16.87
N LEU A 582 -22.18 11.16 16.16
CA LEU A 582 -21.75 9.86 16.67
C LEU A 582 -20.77 10.03 17.83
N ALA A 583 -19.74 10.87 17.69
CA ALA A 583 -18.81 11.18 18.77
C ALA A 583 -19.52 11.77 20.01
N LYS A 584 -20.50 12.65 19.81
CA LYS A 584 -21.33 13.20 20.89
C LYS A 584 -22.12 12.11 21.62
N ARG A 585 -22.68 11.15 20.88
CA ARG A 585 -23.37 10.00 21.47
C ARG A 585 -22.42 9.15 22.30
N TRP A 586 -21.23 8.84 21.80
CA TRP A 586 -20.22 8.10 22.56
C TRP A 586 -19.80 8.81 23.85
N LEU A 587 -19.60 10.14 23.78
CA LEU A 587 -19.31 10.95 24.96
C LEU A 587 -20.44 10.88 25.98
N GLN A 588 -21.69 11.04 25.54
CA GLN A 588 -22.87 10.98 26.42
C GLN A 588 -23.04 9.60 27.04
N THR A 589 -22.97 8.53 26.25
CA THR A 589 -23.02 7.14 26.73
C THR A 589 -21.92 6.90 27.78
N CYS A 590 -20.71 7.38 27.55
CA CYS A 590 -19.61 7.23 28.50
C CYS A 590 -19.81 8.05 29.78
N LYS A 591 -20.56 9.16 29.75
CA LYS A 591 -20.90 9.92 30.96
C LYS A 591 -22.03 9.25 31.75
N ASP A 592 -23.02 8.72 31.06
CA ASP A 592 -24.23 8.19 31.68
C ASP A 592 -24.03 6.78 32.26
N TYR A 593 -23.19 5.96 31.61
CA TYR A 593 -23.08 4.52 31.92
C TYR A 593 -21.71 4.07 32.40
N HIS A 594 -20.66 4.90 32.28
CA HIS A 594 -19.31 4.51 32.70
C HIS A 594 -18.80 5.39 33.85
N ASP A 595 -18.13 4.76 34.82
CA ASP A 595 -17.36 5.47 35.86
C ASP A 595 -15.98 5.94 35.31
N CYS A 596 -16.02 6.61 34.16
CA CYS A 596 -14.86 7.27 33.57
C CYS A 596 -14.80 8.68 34.15
N ARG A 597 -14.19 8.81 35.35
CA ARG A 597 -14.08 10.08 36.09
C ARG A 597 -13.71 11.24 35.15
N SER A 598 -14.50 12.31 35.17
CA SER A 598 -14.11 13.61 34.61
C SER A 598 -13.86 14.56 35.77
N ALA A 599 -12.63 15.01 35.95
CA ALA A 599 -12.23 15.69 37.17
C ALA A 599 -12.61 17.21 37.21
N SER A 600 -13.37 17.71 36.23
CA SER A 600 -13.94 19.07 36.34
C SER A 600 -15.01 19.23 37.43
N GLU A 601 -15.39 18.16 38.14
CA GLU A 601 -16.28 18.26 39.32
C GLU A 601 -15.56 18.78 40.57
N ASP A 602 -14.21 18.70 40.63
CA ASP A 602 -13.39 19.18 41.75
C ASP A 602 -13.02 20.68 41.64
N GLY A 603 -13.43 21.35 40.55
CA GLY A 603 -13.31 22.79 40.38
C GLY A 603 -11.96 23.32 39.85
N TRP A 604 -11.04 22.44 39.44
CA TRP A 604 -9.75 22.82 38.84
C TRP A 604 -9.88 23.08 37.33
N TYR A 605 -9.16 24.11 36.84
CA TYR A 605 -9.05 24.45 35.42
C TYR A 605 -7.61 24.79 35.05
N PRO A 606 -7.18 24.54 33.79
CA PRO A 606 -5.91 25.06 33.29
C PRO A 606 -5.86 26.59 33.41
N LYS A 607 -4.66 27.15 33.55
CA LYS A 607 -4.47 28.61 33.69
C LYS A 607 -5.01 29.40 32.50
N ARG A 608 -5.01 28.79 31.30
CA ARG A 608 -5.54 29.37 30.07
C ARG A 608 -6.31 28.34 29.26
N LEU A 609 -7.39 28.78 28.61
CA LEU A 609 -8.24 27.96 27.73
C LEU A 609 -8.67 28.77 26.51
N ILE A 610 -9.01 28.10 25.40
CA ILE A 610 -9.67 28.74 24.26
C ILE A 610 -11.18 28.54 24.40
N HIS A 611 -11.94 29.62 24.56
CA HIS A 611 -13.39 29.59 24.36
C HIS A 611 -13.66 29.41 22.87
N VAL A 612 -14.36 28.33 22.48
CA VAL A 612 -14.48 27.94 21.07
C VAL A 612 -15.42 28.82 20.27
N GLY A 613 -16.27 29.60 20.93
CA GLY A 613 -17.27 30.47 20.29
C GLY A 613 -18.32 29.66 19.51
N ASP A 614 -19.00 30.31 18.58
CA ASP A 614 -20.02 29.71 17.73
C ASP A 614 -19.91 30.23 16.28
N ASP A 615 -20.96 30.09 15.48
CA ASP A 615 -20.96 30.55 14.09
C ASP A 615 -20.92 32.08 13.95
N GLN A 616 -21.22 32.84 15.01
CA GLN A 616 -21.21 34.31 15.07
C GLN A 616 -20.04 34.86 15.90
N GLN A 617 -19.51 34.07 16.84
CA GLN A 617 -18.44 34.45 17.74
C GLN A 617 -17.16 33.67 17.42
N SER A 618 -16.10 34.40 17.08
CA SER A 618 -14.76 33.84 16.91
C SER A 618 -14.22 33.24 18.22
N PRO A 619 -13.34 32.23 18.14
CA PRO A 619 -12.63 31.73 19.31
C PRO A 619 -11.80 32.82 20.00
N ARG A 620 -11.58 32.72 21.31
CA ARG A 620 -10.67 33.61 22.06
C ARG A 620 -10.01 32.90 23.22
N LEU A 621 -8.84 33.34 23.62
CA LEU A 621 -8.14 32.91 24.83
C LEU A 621 -8.85 33.49 26.06
N ILE A 622 -8.96 32.70 27.12
CA ILE A 622 -9.40 33.14 28.45
C ILE A 622 -8.31 32.83 29.47
N LEU A 623 -8.11 33.76 30.40
CA LEU A 623 -7.23 33.60 31.56
C LEU A 623 -8.13 33.20 32.73
N SER A 624 -7.94 32.00 33.27
CA SER A 624 -8.86 31.42 34.26
C SER A 624 -8.92 32.19 35.58
N GLU A 625 -7.90 33.02 35.87
CA GLU A 625 -7.88 33.93 37.01
C GLU A 625 -8.77 35.17 36.81
N ASP A 626 -8.87 35.67 35.57
CA ASP A 626 -9.66 36.85 35.22
C ASP A 626 -11.12 36.48 34.90
N GLU A 627 -11.32 35.35 34.23
CA GLU A 627 -12.60 34.84 33.78
C GLU A 627 -12.68 33.35 34.11
N ARG A 628 -13.42 33.00 35.17
CA ARG A 628 -13.59 31.61 35.58
C ARG A 628 -14.38 30.84 34.51
N PRO A 629 -13.84 29.76 33.93
CA PRO A 629 -14.56 28.98 32.92
C PRO A 629 -15.85 28.35 33.48
N GLU A 630 -16.93 28.37 32.70
CA GLU A 630 -18.22 27.76 33.06
C GLU A 630 -18.49 26.51 32.22
N GLY A 631 -18.15 25.34 32.76
CA GLY A 631 -18.43 24.05 32.13
C GLY A 631 -17.18 23.25 31.79
N SER A 632 -17.32 22.28 30.88
CA SER A 632 -16.27 21.33 30.52
C SER A 632 -15.36 21.86 29.40
N TYR A 633 -14.11 21.38 29.35
CA TYR A 633 -13.17 21.66 28.27
C TYR A 633 -12.62 20.38 27.62
N ALA A 634 -12.28 20.46 26.34
CA ALA A 634 -11.53 19.44 25.61
C ALA A 634 -10.02 19.74 25.62
N ALA A 635 -9.17 18.74 25.40
CA ALA A 635 -7.76 18.92 25.08
C ALA A 635 -7.49 18.51 23.62
N LEU A 636 -6.39 18.99 23.03
CA LEU A 636 -5.97 18.61 21.67
C LEU A 636 -4.59 17.96 21.69
N SER A 637 -4.51 16.73 21.19
CA SER A 637 -3.26 16.05 20.83
C SER A 637 -2.99 16.18 19.33
N HIS A 638 -1.85 16.77 18.94
CA HIS A 638 -1.50 16.98 17.53
C HIS A 638 0.02 17.04 17.28
N CYS A 639 0.44 16.84 16.03
CA CYS A 639 1.84 16.96 15.60
C CYS A 639 2.21 18.40 15.30
N TRP A 640 3.36 18.86 15.80
CA TRP A 640 3.88 20.20 15.51
C TRP A 640 4.64 20.27 14.17
N GLY A 641 5.17 19.14 13.68
CA GLY A 641 6.05 19.07 12.50
C GLY A 641 7.52 19.43 12.81
N GLU A 642 8.42 19.23 11.84
CA GLU A 642 9.88 19.45 12.01
C GLU A 642 10.29 20.94 12.10
N ASP A 643 9.52 21.85 11.48
CA ASP A 643 9.74 23.31 11.52
C ASP A 643 8.39 24.00 11.85
N PRO A 644 8.04 24.16 13.13
CA PRO A 644 6.71 24.57 13.54
C PRO A 644 6.46 26.05 13.25
N LYS A 645 6.04 26.34 12.01
CA LYS A 645 5.61 27.67 11.55
C LYS A 645 4.09 27.76 11.47
N PHE A 646 3.48 28.19 12.57
CA PHE A 646 2.05 28.43 12.65
C PHE A 646 1.73 29.43 13.77
N LEU A 647 0.45 29.83 13.84
CA LEU A 647 -0.02 30.77 14.85
C LEU A 647 0.12 30.17 16.25
N MET A 648 0.89 30.82 17.12
CA MET A 648 1.20 30.40 18.49
C MET A 648 1.03 31.56 19.47
N LEU A 649 0.82 31.25 20.74
CA LEU A 649 0.77 32.24 21.82
C LEU A 649 2.17 32.76 22.17
N THR A 650 2.33 34.09 22.25
CA THR A 650 3.56 34.78 22.65
C THR A 650 3.23 35.91 23.63
N SER A 651 4.25 36.46 24.30
CA SER A 651 4.04 37.63 25.18
C SER A 651 3.45 38.83 24.44
N ASP A 652 3.68 38.92 23.13
CA ASP A 652 3.30 40.07 22.32
C ASP A 652 1.84 40.00 21.85
N ASN A 653 1.27 38.79 21.72
CA ASN A 653 -0.05 38.58 21.14
C ASN A 653 -1.11 38.07 22.13
N ILE A 654 -0.75 37.84 23.40
CA ILE A 654 -1.67 37.35 24.43
C ILE A 654 -2.91 38.22 24.59
N PHE A 655 -2.75 39.56 24.57
CA PHE A 655 -3.88 40.49 24.69
C PHE A 655 -4.80 40.42 23.47
N ASP A 656 -4.24 40.31 22.26
CA ASP A 656 -5.03 40.15 21.02
C ASP A 656 -5.81 38.84 21.05
N PHE A 657 -5.18 37.75 21.51
CA PHE A 657 -5.84 36.44 21.61
C PHE A 657 -6.97 36.45 22.65
N CYS A 658 -6.87 37.25 23.72
CA CYS A 658 -7.96 37.41 24.69
C CYS A 658 -9.19 38.14 24.10
N ILE A 659 -8.99 38.95 23.05
CA ILE A 659 -10.07 39.63 22.33
C ILE A 659 -10.67 38.70 21.28
N GLU A 660 -9.84 38.21 20.35
CA GLU A 660 -10.27 37.40 19.22
C GLU A 660 -9.11 36.61 18.60
N ILE A 661 -9.37 35.34 18.28
CA ILE A 661 -8.53 34.50 17.42
C ILE A 661 -9.34 34.16 16.17
N LYS A 662 -8.97 34.74 15.03
CA LYS A 662 -9.68 34.50 13.77
C LYS A 662 -9.55 33.05 13.35
N LEU A 663 -10.68 32.33 13.27
CA LEU A 663 -10.74 30.90 12.96
C LEU A 663 -10.03 30.52 11.64
N GLN A 664 -10.09 31.41 10.64
CA GLN A 664 -9.44 31.23 9.34
C GLN A 664 -7.90 31.33 9.38
N ASN A 665 -7.35 31.99 10.39
CA ASN A 665 -5.89 32.12 10.58
C ASN A 665 -5.30 30.92 11.33
N LEU A 666 -6.15 30.07 11.91
CA LEU A 666 -5.73 28.86 12.60
C LEU A 666 -5.36 27.76 11.59
N PRO A 667 -4.31 26.97 11.87
CA PRO A 667 -4.02 25.75 11.14
C PRO A 667 -5.22 24.81 11.08
N ALA A 668 -5.28 23.98 10.03
CA ALA A 668 -6.41 23.09 9.79
C ALA A 668 -6.73 22.20 11.00
N SER A 669 -5.72 21.67 11.70
CA SER A 669 -5.91 20.82 12.87
C SER A 669 -6.60 21.55 14.02
N PHE A 670 -6.27 22.83 14.24
CA PHE A 670 -6.85 23.62 15.33
C PHE A 670 -8.28 24.02 14.97
N ARG A 671 -8.48 24.44 13.72
CA ARG A 671 -9.80 24.76 13.19
C ARG A 671 -10.74 23.55 13.24
N ASP A 672 -10.29 22.38 12.79
CA ASP A 672 -11.10 21.16 12.76
C ASP A 672 -11.43 20.67 14.19
N ALA A 673 -10.49 20.81 15.13
CA ALA A 673 -10.73 20.52 16.56
C ALA A 673 -11.77 21.47 17.18
N ILE A 674 -11.68 22.78 16.89
CA ILE A 674 -12.66 23.79 17.32
C ILE A 674 -14.04 23.50 16.73
N ILE A 675 -14.12 23.20 15.42
CA ILE A 675 -15.37 22.82 14.74
C ILE A 675 -15.97 21.56 15.39
N THR A 676 -15.13 20.59 15.73
CA THR A 676 -15.56 19.36 16.41
C THR A 676 -16.12 19.66 17.80
N CYS A 677 -15.44 20.51 18.59
CA CYS A 677 -15.93 20.95 19.90
C CYS A 677 -17.29 21.65 19.79
N ARG A 678 -17.45 22.59 18.85
CA ARG A 678 -18.72 23.30 18.60
C ARG A 678 -19.86 22.33 18.29
N ARG A 679 -19.61 21.32 17.45
CA ARG A 679 -20.63 20.32 17.05
C ARG A 679 -20.98 19.33 18.15
N ILE A 680 -20.02 18.96 18.99
CA ILE A 680 -20.27 18.11 20.15
C ILE A 680 -20.97 18.91 21.27
N GLY A 681 -20.68 20.21 21.38
CA GLY A 681 -21.18 21.11 22.41
C GLY A 681 -20.21 21.25 23.60
N ILE A 682 -18.91 21.29 23.33
CA ILE A 682 -17.87 21.53 24.34
C ILE A 682 -17.41 23.00 24.19
N PRO A 683 -17.60 23.85 25.22
CA PRO A 683 -17.40 25.30 25.11
C PRO A 683 -15.93 25.74 25.12
N TYR A 684 -15.02 24.91 25.63
CA TYR A 684 -13.60 25.26 25.76
C TYR A 684 -12.69 24.17 25.20
N ILE A 685 -11.54 24.55 24.67
CA ILE A 685 -10.48 23.63 24.28
C ILE A 685 -9.12 24.14 24.77
N TRP A 686 -8.28 23.24 25.26
CA TRP A 686 -6.88 23.50 25.57
C TRP A 686 -6.00 23.03 24.41
N ILE A 687 -5.13 23.90 23.93
CA ILE A 687 -4.16 23.64 22.86
C ILE A 687 -2.82 24.19 23.35
N ASP A 688 -1.83 23.32 23.56
CA ASP A 688 -0.50 23.63 24.10
C ASP A 688 0.13 24.90 23.51
N SER A 689 0.20 24.96 22.18
CA SER A 689 0.78 26.05 21.39
C SER A 689 -0.02 27.36 21.44
N LEU A 690 -1.26 27.34 21.92
CA LEU A 690 -2.11 28.52 22.09
C LEU A 690 -2.41 28.87 23.57
N CYS A 691 -2.04 28.01 24.52
CA CYS A 691 -2.31 28.19 25.95
C CYS A 691 -1.04 28.34 26.80
N ILE A 692 0.14 28.00 26.25
CA ILE A 692 1.46 28.18 26.84
C ILE A 692 2.23 29.22 26.01
N LEU A 693 2.94 30.13 26.67
CA LEU A 693 3.80 31.11 25.98
C LEU A 693 4.97 30.41 25.28
N GLN A 694 4.99 30.49 23.95
CA GLN A 694 6.02 29.82 23.13
C GLN A 694 7.28 30.68 22.95
N SER A 695 7.18 31.99 23.10
CA SER A 695 8.31 32.91 23.05
C SER A 695 7.98 34.25 23.71
N GLY A 696 9.03 35.03 24.01
CA GLY A 696 8.93 36.34 24.63
C GLY A 696 9.35 36.35 26.10
N LEU A 697 9.10 37.46 26.79
CA LEU A 697 9.50 37.62 28.20
C LEU A 697 8.67 36.70 29.10
N GLY A 698 9.33 35.88 29.91
CA GLY A 698 8.68 34.97 30.87
C GLY A 698 8.25 33.61 30.28
N SER A 699 8.57 33.31 29.02
CA SER A 699 8.10 32.06 28.38
C SER A 699 8.71 30.80 28.98
N HIS A 700 9.93 30.86 29.52
CA HIS A 700 10.58 29.71 30.15
C HIS A 700 9.92 29.37 31.49
N GLU A 701 9.65 30.36 32.33
CA GLU A 701 8.95 30.19 33.60
C GLU A 701 7.50 29.75 33.39
N ASP A 702 6.83 30.29 32.36
CA ASP A 702 5.48 29.87 31.96
C ASP A 702 5.47 28.40 31.52
N TRP A 703 6.43 27.99 30.69
CA TRP A 703 6.58 26.60 30.25
C TRP A 703 6.86 25.64 31.42
N LEU A 704 7.78 25.99 32.32
CA LEU A 704 8.06 25.18 33.53
C LEU A 704 6.79 24.98 34.34
N SER A 705 6.05 26.05 34.58
CA SER A 705 4.83 25.98 35.37
C SER A 705 3.70 25.20 34.67
N HIS A 706 3.53 25.37 33.35
CA HIS A 706 2.49 24.66 32.60
C HIS A 706 2.83 23.19 32.33
N SER A 707 4.11 22.86 32.13
CA SER A 707 4.56 21.48 31.92
C SER A 707 4.37 20.62 33.18
N GLU A 708 4.55 21.21 34.36
CA GLU A 708 4.23 20.57 35.64
C GLU A 708 2.73 20.24 35.74
N ASP A 709 1.85 21.14 35.30
CA ASP A 709 0.39 21.01 35.34
C ASP A 709 -0.20 20.21 34.18
N MET A 710 0.58 19.87 33.15
CA MET A 710 0.08 19.23 31.91
C MET A 710 -0.67 17.92 32.19
N HIS A 711 -0.21 17.15 33.18
CA HIS A 711 -0.91 15.95 33.65
C HIS A 711 -2.35 16.24 34.13
N LEU A 712 -2.56 17.34 34.84
CA LEU A 712 -3.89 17.79 35.30
C LEU A 712 -4.74 18.24 34.10
N VAL A 713 -4.15 18.88 33.08
CA VAL A 713 -4.89 19.30 31.88
C VAL A 713 -5.57 18.12 31.20
N TYR A 714 -4.83 17.05 30.90
CA TYR A 714 -5.41 15.88 30.24
C TYR A 714 -6.29 15.06 31.19
N GLN A 715 -5.91 14.93 32.46
CA GLN A 715 -6.70 14.21 33.47
C GLN A 715 -8.07 14.85 33.73
N ASN A 716 -8.17 16.18 33.72
CA ASN A 716 -9.40 16.91 34.01
C ASN A 716 -10.25 17.22 32.77
N CYS A 717 -9.74 16.96 31.55
CA CYS A 717 -10.51 17.24 30.33
C CYS A 717 -11.72 16.30 30.20
N VAL A 718 -12.78 16.79 29.55
CA VAL A 718 -13.98 15.98 29.28
C VAL A 718 -13.76 15.04 28.10
N LEU A 719 -12.91 15.45 27.17
CA LEU A 719 -12.58 14.75 25.93
C LEU A 719 -11.24 15.24 25.42
N ASN A 720 -10.31 14.33 25.16
CA ASN A 720 -9.15 14.63 24.34
C ASN A 720 -9.47 14.36 22.87
N ILE A 721 -9.20 15.32 22.00
CA ILE A 721 -9.32 15.17 20.54
C ILE A 721 -7.91 14.89 20.02
N SER A 722 -7.74 13.72 19.41
CA SER A 722 -6.45 13.25 18.91
C SER A 722 -6.48 13.22 17.38
N ILE A 723 -5.62 14.05 16.75
CA ILE A 723 -5.51 14.09 15.29
C ILE A 723 -4.34 13.21 14.88
N ASP A 724 -4.62 11.91 14.79
CA ASP A 724 -3.58 10.90 14.66
C ASP A 724 -2.91 10.94 13.28
N VAL A 725 -3.70 11.17 12.23
CA VAL A 725 -3.31 11.09 10.81
C VAL A 725 -2.41 12.21 10.31
N SER A 726 -2.33 13.36 11.00
CA SER A 726 -1.64 14.55 10.48
C SER A 726 -0.23 14.70 11.03
N GLU A 727 0.75 14.80 10.15
CA GLU A 727 2.17 14.98 10.50
C GLU A 727 2.51 16.39 11.02
N ASN A 728 1.63 17.37 10.80
CA ASN A 728 1.79 18.75 11.24
C ASN A 728 0.41 19.44 11.38
N PRO A 729 0.33 20.65 11.97
CA PRO A 729 -0.96 21.29 12.25
C PRO A 729 -1.75 21.68 10.98
N HIS A 730 -1.14 21.71 9.80
CA HIS A 730 -1.80 22.08 8.55
C HIS A 730 -2.56 20.92 7.90
N GLY A 731 -2.34 19.67 8.32
CA GLY A 731 -2.97 18.48 7.74
C GLY A 731 -4.45 18.29 8.08
N GLY A 732 -4.93 18.84 9.21
CA GLY A 732 -6.34 18.78 9.62
C GLY A 732 -6.80 17.41 10.13
N ALA A 733 -7.99 17.36 10.71
CA ALA A 733 -8.61 16.12 11.20
C ALA A 733 -9.52 15.47 10.15
N PHE A 734 -10.01 16.25 9.19
CA PHE A 734 -11.04 15.78 8.27
C PHE A 734 -10.47 15.10 7.03
N ARG A 735 -11.08 13.97 6.64
CA ARG A 735 -10.62 13.08 5.55
C ARG A 735 -11.79 12.61 4.71
N SER A 736 -11.60 12.58 3.39
CA SER A 736 -12.53 11.94 2.44
C SER A 736 -12.29 10.43 2.40
N ARG A 737 -13.35 9.65 2.21
CA ARG A 737 -13.31 8.19 2.30
C ARG A 737 -14.40 7.55 1.43
N ASN A 738 -14.21 6.27 1.10
CA ASN A 738 -15.22 5.47 0.43
C ASN A 738 -16.13 4.76 1.47
N PRO A 739 -17.43 5.10 1.56
CA PRO A 739 -18.36 4.46 2.49
C PRO A 739 -18.49 2.94 2.29
N THR A 740 -18.23 2.43 1.08
CA THR A 740 -18.34 1.00 0.76
C THR A 740 -17.23 0.20 1.44
N SER A 741 -16.03 0.76 1.55
CA SER A 741 -14.89 0.14 2.24
C SER A 741 -15.07 0.10 3.77
N LEU A 742 -16.11 0.74 4.30
CA LEU A 742 -16.41 0.82 5.74
C LEU A 742 -17.66 0.00 6.12
N GLN A 743 -18.23 -0.75 5.17
CA GLN A 743 -19.38 -1.62 5.39
C GLN A 743 -18.98 -2.94 6.04
N ASP A 744 -19.92 -3.57 6.74
CA ASP A 744 -19.69 -4.87 7.34
C ASP A 744 -19.63 -5.97 6.26
N CYS A 745 -18.69 -6.90 6.40
CA CYS A 745 -18.65 -8.13 5.62
C CYS A 745 -19.07 -9.29 6.52
N TYR A 746 -20.06 -10.07 6.09
CA TYR A 746 -20.62 -11.18 6.87
C TYR A 746 -20.44 -12.50 6.14
N VAL A 747 -19.92 -13.51 6.86
CA VAL A 747 -19.82 -14.89 6.36
C VAL A 747 -20.57 -15.84 7.29
N TRP A 748 -21.42 -16.67 6.69
CA TRP A 748 -22.17 -17.72 7.39
C TRP A 748 -21.28 -18.95 7.59
N SER A 749 -21.20 -19.43 8.83
CA SER A 749 -20.43 -20.63 9.18
C SER A 749 -21.35 -21.71 9.79
N PRO A 750 -21.29 -22.97 9.32
CA PRO A 750 -22.15 -24.04 9.84
C PRO A 750 -21.72 -24.56 11.24
N PHE A 751 -20.61 -24.09 11.82
CA PHE A 751 -20.03 -24.67 13.04
C PHE A 751 -20.58 -24.03 14.32
N TYR A 752 -21.11 -24.84 15.23
CA TYR A 752 -21.50 -24.41 16.57
C TYR A 752 -20.23 -24.08 17.38
N ALA A 753 -19.96 -22.81 17.68
CA ALA A 753 -19.00 -22.47 18.72
C ALA A 753 -19.70 -22.72 20.07
N PRO A 754 -19.28 -23.72 20.89
CA PRO A 754 -19.89 -23.87 22.20
C PRO A 754 -19.62 -22.57 22.99
N PRO A 755 -20.60 -22.08 23.79
CA PRO A 755 -20.34 -20.95 24.65
C PRO A 755 -19.19 -21.30 25.59
N TYR A 756 -18.20 -20.41 25.64
CA TYR A 756 -17.03 -20.48 26.51
C TYR A 756 -17.46 -20.99 27.90
N SER A 757 -16.99 -22.17 28.32
CA SER A 757 -17.11 -22.52 29.74
C SER A 757 -16.11 -21.63 30.46
N SER A 758 -16.56 -20.45 30.90
CA SER A 758 -15.80 -19.68 31.87
C SER A 758 -15.52 -20.61 33.04
N SER A 759 -14.25 -20.85 33.34
CA SER A 759 -13.85 -21.34 34.65
C SER A 759 -14.25 -20.27 35.68
N ARG A 760 -15.51 -20.31 36.10
CA ARG A 760 -16.02 -19.58 37.25
C ARG A 760 -16.84 -20.55 38.08
N ASN A 761 -16.20 -21.00 39.16
CA ASN A 761 -16.75 -21.49 40.42
C ASN A 761 -17.84 -22.58 40.33
N GLU A 762 -17.52 -23.76 40.88
CA GLU A 762 -18.43 -24.91 41.12
C GLU A 762 -19.61 -24.64 42.08
N HIS A 763 -20.09 -23.40 42.24
CA HIS A 763 -21.07 -23.05 43.29
C HIS A 763 -22.28 -22.23 42.86
N ASP A 764 -22.64 -22.17 41.58
CA ASP A 764 -23.94 -21.61 41.17
C ASP A 764 -24.84 -22.69 40.58
N THR A 765 -25.49 -23.44 41.47
CA THR A 765 -26.67 -24.25 41.14
C THR A 765 -27.88 -23.32 41.12
N GLY A 766 -28.34 -22.94 39.93
CA GLY A 766 -29.58 -22.17 39.74
C GLY A 766 -30.15 -22.39 38.35
N ASP A 767 -31.34 -22.96 38.31
CA ASP A 767 -32.13 -23.39 37.16
C ASP A 767 -32.46 -22.27 36.14
N ASP A 768 -32.74 -22.70 34.90
CA ASP A 768 -33.60 -22.07 33.89
C ASP A 768 -33.23 -20.67 33.35
N ILE A 769 -32.20 -20.60 32.51
CA ILE A 769 -32.13 -19.60 31.43
C ILE A 769 -32.06 -20.35 30.10
N GLU A 770 -33.14 -20.27 29.31
CA GLU A 770 -33.16 -20.65 27.90
C GLU A 770 -31.96 -20.01 27.20
N LYS A 771 -30.99 -20.83 26.79
CA LYS A 771 -29.87 -20.38 25.95
C LYS A 771 -30.46 -19.86 24.64
N PRO A 772 -30.28 -18.58 24.27
CA PRO A 772 -30.78 -18.10 23.00
C PRO A 772 -30.08 -18.86 21.87
N ASP A 773 -30.86 -19.30 20.88
CA ASP A 773 -30.40 -19.89 19.62
C ASP A 773 -29.45 -18.91 18.90
N LEU A 774 -28.17 -18.94 19.26
CA LEU A 774 -27.12 -18.12 18.64
C LEU A 774 -26.76 -18.75 17.29
N TRP A 775 -27.40 -18.28 16.22
CA TRP A 775 -27.02 -18.61 14.85
C TRP A 775 -25.78 -17.81 14.42
N ASN A 776 -24.84 -18.51 13.77
CA ASN A 776 -23.48 -18.08 13.45
C ASN A 776 -23.40 -17.09 12.28
N ILE A 777 -23.28 -15.80 12.60
CA ILE A 777 -22.79 -14.77 11.69
C ILE A 777 -21.36 -14.41 12.11
N CYS A 778 -20.36 -14.73 11.29
CA CYS A 778 -19.00 -14.24 11.47
C CYS A 778 -18.85 -12.90 10.72
N ALA A 779 -18.63 -11.81 11.45
CA ALA A 779 -18.18 -10.55 10.84
C ALA A 779 -16.70 -10.69 10.44
N ILE A 780 -16.38 -10.42 9.18
CA ILE A 780 -15.01 -10.35 8.69
C ILE A 780 -14.51 -8.93 8.86
N PHE A 781 -13.35 -8.83 9.50
CA PHE A 781 -12.64 -7.58 9.68
C PHE A 781 -11.28 -7.69 8.99
N THR A 782 -10.86 -6.62 8.32
CA THR A 782 -9.54 -6.52 7.70
C THR A 782 -8.47 -6.25 8.75
N ALA A 783 -7.20 -6.51 8.39
CA ALA A 783 -6.07 -6.06 9.19
C ALA A 783 -6.13 -4.54 9.44
N ASP A 784 -6.71 -3.74 8.55
CA ASP A 784 -6.92 -2.29 8.72
C ASP A 784 -8.08 -1.93 9.68
N ASP A 785 -9.05 -2.82 9.84
CA ASP A 785 -10.16 -2.62 10.78
C ASP A 785 -9.70 -2.77 12.25
N PHE A 786 -8.60 -3.50 12.46
CA PHE A 786 -8.00 -3.78 13.77
C PHE A 786 -6.48 -3.60 13.77
N SER A 787 -5.91 -2.80 12.87
CA SER A 787 -4.47 -2.58 12.74
C SER A 787 -3.92 -1.90 14.00
N TRP A 788 -3.72 -2.69 15.05
CA TRP A 788 -2.74 -2.48 16.11
C TRP A 788 -2.72 -1.05 16.70
N ALA A 789 -3.89 -0.46 16.97
CA ALA A 789 -4.08 0.63 17.94
C ALA A 789 -2.99 1.74 17.98
N ARG A 790 -2.87 2.53 16.91
CA ARG A 790 -2.25 3.87 16.94
C ARG A 790 -0.75 3.87 17.26
N VAL A 791 0.09 3.15 16.50
CA VAL A 791 1.56 3.18 16.69
C VAL A 791 2.30 3.79 15.47
N ASP A 792 1.81 3.69 14.22
CA ASP A 792 2.50 4.18 13.01
C ASP A 792 1.77 5.36 12.37
N LEU A 793 0.72 5.88 13.01
CA LEU A 793 0.19 7.18 12.62
C LEU A 793 1.13 8.29 13.11
N PRO A 794 1.25 9.41 12.39
CA PRO A 794 2.24 10.43 12.71
C PRO A 794 2.26 10.86 14.18
N LEU A 795 1.09 10.99 14.81
CA LEU A 795 0.97 11.45 16.19
C LEU A 795 1.46 10.43 17.22
N SER A 796 1.28 9.14 16.95
CA SER A 796 1.64 8.09 17.92
C SER A 796 3.13 7.89 18.09
N ASN A 797 3.91 8.34 17.10
CA ASN A 797 5.36 8.38 17.19
C ASN A 797 5.88 9.43 18.17
N ARG A 798 5.06 10.36 18.67
CA ARG A 798 5.51 11.39 19.62
C ARG A 798 5.41 10.90 21.06
N ALA A 799 6.52 10.97 21.80
CA ALA A 799 6.60 10.50 23.18
C ALA A 799 5.72 11.30 24.14
N TRP A 800 5.63 12.63 23.98
CA TRP A 800 4.75 13.50 24.77
C TRP A 800 3.27 13.09 24.67
N VAL A 801 2.82 12.61 23.51
CA VAL A 801 1.43 12.14 23.31
C VAL A 801 1.11 10.88 24.12
N PHE A 802 2.12 10.16 24.64
CA PHE A 802 1.91 8.98 25.46
C PHE A 802 1.09 9.31 26.71
N GLN A 803 1.53 10.30 27.47
CA GLN A 803 0.82 10.74 28.67
C GLN A 803 -0.50 11.44 28.33
N GLU A 804 -0.56 12.19 27.22
CA GLU A 804 -1.80 12.85 26.77
C GLU A 804 -2.94 11.84 26.58
N ARG A 805 -2.64 10.75 25.87
CA ARG A 805 -3.59 9.65 25.66
C ARG A 805 -3.90 8.90 26.97
N LEU A 806 -2.88 8.56 27.75
CA LEU A 806 -3.02 7.70 28.95
C LEU A 806 -3.83 8.36 30.06
N LEU A 807 -3.65 9.67 30.25
CA LEU A 807 -4.26 10.42 31.34
C LEU A 807 -5.68 10.88 31.01
N SER A 808 -5.99 11.04 29.72
CA SER A 808 -7.31 11.48 29.27
C SER A 808 -8.39 10.46 29.62
N PRO A 809 -9.48 10.85 30.32
CA PRO A 809 -10.58 9.92 30.63
C PRO A 809 -11.27 9.34 29.38
N ARG A 810 -11.25 10.12 28.30
CA ARG A 810 -11.91 9.85 27.02
C ARG A 810 -11.06 10.45 25.90
N THR A 811 -10.83 9.70 24.83
CA THR A 811 -10.11 10.20 23.65
C THR A 811 -10.88 9.85 22.37
N LEU A 812 -11.06 10.86 21.52
CA LEU A 812 -11.62 10.74 20.17
C LEU A 812 -10.49 10.85 19.15
N HIS A 813 -10.33 9.81 18.35
CA HIS A 813 -9.25 9.68 17.38
C HIS A 813 -9.74 10.02 16.00
N PHE A 814 -8.97 10.83 15.27
CA PHE A 814 -9.12 11.03 13.83
C PHE A 814 -7.98 10.30 13.10
N GLY A 815 -8.32 9.16 12.50
CA GLY A 815 -7.41 8.31 11.74
C GLY A 815 -7.36 8.65 10.24
N SER A 816 -6.84 7.72 9.44
CA SER A 816 -6.67 7.85 7.98
C SER A 816 -7.97 8.12 7.24
N ASP A 817 -9.04 7.42 7.63
CA ASP A 817 -10.34 7.47 6.98
C ASP A 817 -11.53 7.49 7.96
N ARG A 818 -11.32 7.28 9.26
CA ARG A 818 -12.40 7.11 10.25
C ARG A 818 -12.06 7.69 11.62
N ILE A 819 -13.10 7.88 12.44
CA ILE A 819 -12.97 8.17 13.87
C ILE A 819 -13.08 6.90 14.73
N SER A 820 -12.35 6.88 15.83
CA SER A 820 -12.49 5.86 16.87
C SER A 820 -12.53 6.49 18.25
N TRP A 821 -13.06 5.75 19.22
CA TRP A 821 -13.30 6.23 20.58
C TRP A 821 -12.72 5.29 21.61
N GLU A 822 -12.06 5.89 22.60
CA GLU A 822 -11.45 5.22 23.74
C GLU A 822 -11.89 5.89 25.04
N CYS A 823 -12.19 5.08 26.05
CA CYS A 823 -12.34 5.53 27.43
C CYS A 823 -12.04 4.37 28.40
N GLY A 824 -12.08 4.62 29.71
CA GLY A 824 -11.73 3.64 30.74
C GLY A 824 -12.59 2.37 30.83
N ARG A 825 -13.80 2.35 30.24
CA ARG A 825 -14.74 1.21 30.29
C ARG A 825 -15.18 0.69 28.93
N SER A 826 -15.17 1.51 27.89
CA SER A 826 -15.72 1.12 26.58
C SER A 826 -14.83 0.12 25.87
N HIS A 827 -15.45 -0.90 25.30
CA HIS A 827 -14.84 -1.79 24.30
C HIS A 827 -14.75 -1.05 22.95
N ASN A 828 -13.72 -1.32 22.16
CA ASN A 828 -13.43 -0.80 20.81
C ASN A 828 -14.62 -0.14 20.07
N LEU A 829 -14.84 1.16 20.26
CA LEU A 829 -15.84 1.89 19.49
C LEU A 829 -15.17 2.54 18.29
N THR A 830 -15.66 2.20 17.12
CA THR A 830 -15.24 2.79 15.86
C THR A 830 -16.48 3.20 15.08
N GLU A 831 -16.32 3.98 14.01
CA GLU A 831 -17.44 4.19 13.09
C GLU A 831 -18.00 2.89 12.50
N TYR A 832 -17.21 1.80 12.53
CA TYR A 832 -17.62 0.46 12.13
C TYR A 832 -18.45 -0.24 13.21
N LEU A 833 -18.02 -0.20 14.47
CA LEU A 833 -18.72 -0.77 15.62
C LEU A 833 -19.22 0.34 16.56
N PRO A 834 -20.22 1.16 16.16
CA PRO A 834 -20.62 2.34 16.92
C PRO A 834 -21.30 2.01 18.26
N TYR A 835 -21.73 0.77 18.44
CA TYR A 835 -22.39 0.29 19.67
C TYR A 835 -21.50 -0.64 20.51
N GLY A 836 -20.29 -0.94 20.04
CA GLY A 836 -19.39 -1.91 20.68
C GLY A 836 -19.87 -3.35 20.54
N VAL A 837 -19.03 -4.30 20.94
CA VAL A 837 -19.39 -5.72 21.02
C VAL A 837 -19.84 -6.00 22.44
N SER A 838 -21.07 -6.47 22.64
CA SER A 838 -21.48 -7.02 23.92
C SER A 838 -20.88 -8.42 24.07
N ASP A 839 -20.17 -8.64 25.18
CA ASP A 839 -19.80 -9.94 25.77
C ASP A 839 -18.34 -10.39 25.62
N ASP A 840 -17.86 -11.13 26.63
CA ASP A 840 -16.50 -11.71 26.82
C ASP A 840 -16.07 -12.71 25.71
N ARG A 841 -16.88 -12.84 24.65
CA ARG A 841 -16.78 -13.82 23.55
C ARG A 841 -15.71 -13.52 22.52
N TRP A 842 -15.08 -12.35 22.56
CA TRP A 842 -14.05 -11.90 21.62
C TRP A 842 -12.75 -11.48 22.30
N ASN A 843 -12.43 -12.11 23.45
CA ASN A 843 -11.18 -11.91 24.16
C ASN A 843 -9.91 -12.42 23.41
N GLY A 844 -10.08 -13.11 22.27
CA GLY A 844 -9.00 -13.75 21.51
C GLY A 844 -8.33 -12.89 20.43
N PHE A 845 -8.93 -11.76 20.02
CA PHE A 845 -8.32 -10.83 19.05
C PHE A 845 -8.15 -9.45 19.70
N ASP A 846 -7.09 -9.36 20.49
CA ASP A 846 -6.35 -8.14 20.83
C ASP A 846 -7.05 -7.01 21.61
N CYS A 847 -8.06 -7.34 22.43
CA CYS A 847 -8.51 -6.46 23.51
C CYS A 847 -7.47 -6.32 24.66
N LEU A 848 -6.38 -7.11 24.63
CA LEU A 848 -5.30 -7.09 25.62
C LEU A 848 -4.43 -5.84 25.53
N ALA A 849 -4.14 -5.31 24.33
CA ALA A 849 -3.23 -4.17 24.16
C ALA A 849 -3.84 -2.80 24.56
N GLN A 850 -5.15 -2.58 24.39
CA GLN A 850 -5.80 -1.37 24.93
C GLN A 850 -5.93 -1.40 26.45
N ASN A 851 -6.01 -2.59 27.03
CA ASN A 851 -5.88 -2.76 28.47
C ASN A 851 -4.45 -2.46 28.95
N ALA A 852 -3.41 -2.55 28.11
CA ALA A 852 -2.04 -2.17 28.47
C ALA A 852 -1.92 -0.66 28.76
N PHE A 853 -2.73 0.19 28.11
CA PHE A 853 -2.77 1.64 28.38
C PHE A 853 -3.82 2.02 29.44
N ARG A 854 -4.48 1.07 30.10
CA ARG A 854 -5.42 1.35 31.19
C ARG A 854 -4.78 1.11 32.52
N VAL A 855 -4.64 2.17 33.30
CA VAL A 855 -4.10 1.97 34.63
C VAL A 855 -5.13 1.34 35.56
N ARG A 856 -4.96 0.05 35.85
CA ARG A 856 -5.88 -0.74 36.68
C ARG A 856 -5.46 -0.65 38.15
N GLU A 857 -6.36 -0.21 39.03
CA GLU A 857 -6.12 -0.16 40.49
C GLU A 857 -5.89 -1.54 41.16
N LYS A 858 -6.17 -2.66 40.48
CA LYS A 858 -6.22 -4.02 41.08
C LYS A 858 -5.44 -5.12 40.33
N ALA A 859 -4.65 -4.79 39.31
CA ALA A 859 -3.79 -5.78 38.64
C ALA A 859 -2.43 -5.89 39.36
N ASP A 860 -1.53 -6.77 38.91
CA ASP A 860 -0.12 -6.68 39.31
C ASP A 860 0.46 -5.35 38.83
N LEU A 861 0.35 -4.34 39.70
CA LEU A 861 0.76 -2.97 39.47
C LEU A 861 2.25 -2.86 39.14
N PHE A 862 3.05 -3.86 39.57
CA PHE A 862 4.47 -3.94 39.27
C PHE A 862 4.70 -4.22 37.79
N THR A 863 4.11 -5.28 37.23
CA THR A 863 4.23 -5.60 35.80
C THR A 863 3.63 -4.48 34.94
N TYR A 864 2.53 -3.89 35.41
CA TYR A 864 1.80 -2.84 34.68
C TYR A 864 2.64 -1.58 34.38
N TYR A 865 3.44 -1.08 35.33
CA TYR A 865 4.29 0.10 35.07
C TYR A 865 5.29 -0.16 33.95
N TYR A 866 5.93 -1.33 33.95
CA TYR A 866 6.96 -1.69 33.00
C TYR A 866 6.39 -2.06 31.62
N ASP A 867 5.17 -2.58 31.58
CA ASP A 867 4.38 -2.72 30.35
C ASP A 867 4.09 -1.38 29.67
N LEU A 868 4.07 -0.26 30.42
CA LEU A 868 3.94 1.09 29.86
C LEU A 868 5.27 1.66 29.34
N VAL A 869 6.42 1.23 29.89
CA VAL A 869 7.75 1.68 29.43
C VAL A 869 8.03 1.18 28.01
N PHE A 870 7.62 -0.04 27.69
CA PHE A 870 7.82 -0.65 26.37
C PHE A 870 7.21 0.15 25.20
N PRO A 871 5.90 0.51 25.19
CA PRO A 871 5.31 1.35 24.14
C PRO A 871 5.71 2.84 24.22
N TYR A 872 6.24 3.32 25.34
CA TYR A 872 6.77 4.68 25.46
C TYR A 872 8.15 4.82 24.80
N THR A 873 9.06 3.87 25.07
CA THR A 873 10.45 3.90 24.57
C THR A 873 10.55 3.76 23.06
N ASN A 874 9.49 3.28 22.40
CA ASN A 874 9.36 3.24 20.94
C ASN A 874 9.07 4.62 20.29
N ARG A 875 8.88 5.67 21.09
CA ARG A 875 8.45 6.99 20.59
C ARG A 875 9.60 7.99 20.52
N GLN A 876 9.47 8.91 19.58
CA GLN A 876 10.42 9.97 19.28
C GLN A 876 10.23 11.18 20.19
N LEU A 877 11.35 11.78 20.56
CA LEU A 877 11.45 13.02 21.34
C LEU A 877 12.22 14.06 20.54
N SER A 878 11.77 15.32 20.59
CA SER A 878 12.49 16.44 19.97
C SER A 878 13.76 16.79 20.75
N HIS A 879 13.71 16.69 22.09
CA HIS A 879 14.85 16.93 22.98
C HIS A 879 15.12 15.70 23.87
N PRO A 880 15.61 14.58 23.30
CA PRO A 880 15.72 13.29 24.00
C PRO A 880 16.68 13.30 25.19
N ASN A 881 17.57 14.27 25.31
CA ASN A 881 18.46 14.40 26.48
C ASN A 881 17.76 15.04 27.69
N GLU A 882 16.79 15.90 27.43
CA GLU A 882 16.11 16.70 28.45
C GLU A 882 14.74 16.08 28.80
N ASP A 883 14.05 15.49 27.81
CA ASP A 883 12.64 15.12 27.93
C ASP A 883 12.41 13.63 28.22
N LYS A 884 13.40 12.74 28.13
CA LYS A 884 13.18 11.27 28.18
C LYS A 884 12.50 10.79 29.46
N LEU A 885 12.84 11.36 30.61
CA LEU A 885 12.15 11.07 31.88
C LEU A 885 10.94 12.00 32.07
N VAL A 886 11.06 13.26 31.67
CA VAL A 886 10.01 14.28 31.87
C VAL A 886 8.73 13.94 31.11
N ALA A 887 8.81 13.48 29.86
CA ALA A 887 7.66 13.09 29.06
C ALA A 887 6.96 11.80 29.55
N PHE A 888 7.57 11.06 30.48
CA PHE A 888 6.97 9.91 31.18
C PHE A 888 6.59 10.22 32.63
N ALA A 889 6.97 11.40 33.15
CA ALA A 889 6.89 11.74 34.57
C ALA A 889 5.48 11.62 35.15
N ALA A 890 4.45 12.02 34.39
CA ALA A 890 3.08 11.94 34.85
C ALA A 890 2.59 10.50 35.03
N VAL A 891 3.07 9.58 34.19
CA VAL A 891 2.80 8.14 34.31
C VAL A 891 3.44 7.60 35.58
N ALA A 892 4.73 7.91 35.79
CA ALA A 892 5.47 7.53 36.99
C ALA A 892 4.84 8.10 38.27
N ARG A 893 4.43 9.38 38.25
CA ARG A 893 3.74 10.05 39.37
C ARG A 893 2.42 9.39 39.71
N ARG A 894 1.67 8.89 38.73
CA ARG A 894 0.44 8.13 39.01
C ARG A 894 0.76 6.80 39.68
N CYS A 895 1.82 6.12 39.22
CA CYS A 895 2.23 4.81 39.73
C CYS A 895 2.84 4.85 41.13
N ILE A 896 3.47 5.95 41.54
CA ILE A 896 4.06 6.08 42.88
C ILE A 896 3.01 5.90 44.00
N SER A 897 1.78 6.36 43.76
CA SER A 897 0.66 6.24 44.71
C SER A 897 0.26 4.79 44.98
N TRP A 898 0.58 3.87 44.08
CA TRP A 898 0.30 2.45 44.22
C TRP A 898 1.50 1.65 44.70
N LEU A 899 2.70 2.00 44.22
CA LEU A 899 3.94 1.27 44.51
C LEU A 899 4.55 1.66 45.85
N GLY A 900 4.27 2.87 46.36
CA GLY A 900 4.74 3.34 47.68
C GLY A 900 6.27 3.39 47.82
N SER A 901 6.99 3.55 46.71
CA SER A 901 8.45 3.41 46.64
C SER A 901 9.11 4.66 46.05
N ASP A 902 10.39 4.86 46.41
CA ASP A 902 11.25 5.86 45.78
C ASP A 902 11.37 5.61 44.27
N TYR A 903 11.21 6.68 43.49
CA TYR A 903 11.44 6.70 42.04
C TYR A 903 12.91 6.98 41.76
N CYS A 904 13.59 6.01 41.14
CA CYS A 904 15.02 6.01 40.88
C CYS A 904 15.26 6.03 39.38
N ALA A 905 15.37 7.23 38.80
CA ALA A 905 15.75 7.47 37.40
C ALA A 905 15.03 6.56 36.38
N GLY A 906 13.71 6.40 36.47
CA GLY A 906 12.91 5.55 35.57
C GLY A 906 12.47 4.20 36.16
N LEU A 907 13.06 3.77 37.28
CA LEU A 907 12.73 2.53 37.98
C LEU A 907 12.17 2.82 39.39
N PHE A 908 11.53 1.86 40.04
CA PHE A 908 11.16 1.96 41.46
C PHE A 908 12.09 1.09 42.31
N ARG A 909 12.51 1.61 43.46
CA ARG A 909 13.41 0.87 44.37
C ARG A 909 12.81 -0.47 44.84
N SER A 910 11.50 -0.52 45.09
CA SER A 910 10.79 -1.71 45.55
C SER A 910 10.78 -2.88 44.55
N THR A 911 11.00 -2.62 43.27
CA THR A 911 11.02 -3.64 42.20
C THR A 911 12.43 -4.09 41.83
N MET A 912 13.45 -3.51 42.45
CA MET A 912 14.82 -3.96 42.26
C MET A 912 15.05 -5.27 43.05
N PRO A 913 15.87 -6.19 42.53
CA PRO A 913 16.68 -6.05 41.31
C PRO A 913 15.95 -6.52 40.02
N HIS A 914 14.73 -7.04 40.11
CA HIS A 914 13.99 -7.60 38.97
C HIS A 914 13.87 -6.61 37.81
N CYS A 915 13.53 -5.36 38.10
CA CYS A 915 13.42 -4.31 37.09
C CYS A 915 14.76 -3.86 36.49
N LEU A 916 15.89 -4.35 36.98
CA LEU A 916 17.19 -4.15 36.31
C LEU A 916 17.33 -5.10 35.14
N LEU A 917 16.59 -6.20 35.06
CA LEU A 917 16.70 -7.20 33.99
C LEU A 917 15.91 -6.84 32.73
N TRP A 918 15.78 -5.54 32.43
CA TRP A 918 15.28 -5.11 31.12
C TRP A 918 16.27 -5.48 30.03
N GLU A 919 15.78 -5.61 28.81
CA GLU A 919 16.59 -5.92 27.63
C GLU A 919 16.13 -5.08 26.44
N MET A 920 17.04 -4.87 25.48
CA MET A 920 16.70 -4.17 24.25
C MET A 920 15.81 -5.05 23.37
N SER A 921 14.77 -4.44 22.78
CA SER A 921 13.95 -5.04 21.73
C SER A 921 14.39 -4.48 20.38
N THR A 922 14.67 -5.33 19.40
CA THR A 922 15.18 -4.91 18.07
C THR A 922 14.18 -4.00 17.33
N GLY A 923 14.62 -2.78 17.00
CA GLY A 923 13.89 -1.77 16.21
C GLY A 923 14.24 -0.32 16.62
N GLY A 924 14.66 0.53 15.68
CA GLY A 924 14.92 1.97 15.91
C GLY A 924 16.40 2.40 15.86
N GLN A 925 16.70 3.65 16.26
CA GLN A 925 18.07 4.19 16.42
C GLN A 925 18.70 3.52 17.65
N LEU A 926 19.78 2.75 17.49
CA LEU A 926 20.32 1.91 18.55
C LEU A 926 21.51 2.59 19.23
N GLY A 927 21.44 2.80 20.55
CA GLY A 927 22.60 3.21 21.34
C GLY A 927 22.30 4.02 22.60
N ARG A 928 23.32 4.11 23.46
CA ARG A 928 23.36 4.97 24.65
C ARG A 928 23.51 6.43 24.23
N SER A 929 22.79 7.35 24.89
CA SER A 929 22.95 8.77 24.59
C SER A 929 24.39 9.23 24.86
N LYS A 930 24.91 10.08 23.98
CA LYS A 930 26.24 10.70 24.14
C LYS A 930 26.27 11.73 25.28
N ALA A 931 25.13 12.32 25.62
CA ALA A 931 24.98 13.23 26.73
C ALA A 931 24.41 12.47 27.93
N TYR A 932 24.93 12.76 29.13
CA TYR A 932 24.37 12.19 30.34
C TYR A 932 22.94 12.69 30.54
N ARG A 933 21.99 11.74 30.66
CA ARG A 933 20.59 12.01 31.00
C ARG A 933 19.99 11.06 32.04
N ALA A 934 20.61 9.88 32.18
CA ALA A 934 20.22 8.83 33.10
C ALA A 934 21.42 7.87 33.30
N PRO A 935 21.53 7.18 34.45
CA PRO A 935 22.62 6.24 34.75
C PRO A 935 22.52 4.98 33.88
N SER A 936 23.62 4.21 33.75
CA SER A 936 23.66 3.11 32.78
C SER A 936 22.68 1.97 33.05
N TRP A 937 22.28 1.78 34.31
CA TRP A 937 21.30 0.78 34.74
C TRP A 937 19.84 1.18 34.48
N SER A 938 19.58 2.46 34.15
CA SER A 938 18.25 2.94 33.79
C SER A 938 17.96 2.68 32.31
N TRP A 939 16.75 2.24 32.01
CA TRP A 939 16.26 2.13 30.63
C TRP A 939 16.27 3.48 29.89
N ALA A 940 16.16 4.59 30.62
CA ALA A 940 16.16 5.92 30.03
C ALA A 940 17.53 6.31 29.48
N SER A 941 18.59 5.54 29.75
CA SER A 941 19.93 5.80 29.21
C SER A 941 20.08 5.44 27.72
N LEU A 942 19.15 4.66 27.15
CA LEU A 942 19.17 4.19 25.76
C LEU A 942 18.08 4.83 24.89
N ASP A 943 18.35 4.98 23.59
CA ASP A 943 17.38 5.46 22.58
C ASP A 943 16.72 4.33 21.79
N CYS A 944 16.48 3.20 22.45
CA CYS A 944 15.80 2.04 21.86
C CYS A 944 14.59 1.60 22.69
N ARG A 945 13.80 0.70 22.09
CA ARG A 945 12.72 0.00 22.78
C ARG A 945 13.29 -0.97 23.80
N VAL A 946 12.76 -0.99 25.02
CA VAL A 946 13.15 -1.95 26.07
C VAL A 946 11.96 -2.75 26.59
N ARG A 947 12.18 -4.03 26.92
CA ARG A 947 11.18 -4.94 27.49
C ARG A 947 11.59 -5.48 28.86
N PHE A 948 10.62 -5.91 29.65
CA PHE A 948 10.80 -6.38 31.03
C PHE A 948 10.08 -7.74 31.23
N ASP A 949 10.57 -8.79 30.58
CA ASP A 949 9.87 -10.08 30.46
C ASP A 949 9.79 -10.91 31.76
N LEU A 950 10.56 -10.56 32.80
CA LEU A 950 10.77 -11.40 33.99
C LEU A 950 10.02 -10.94 35.25
N LEU A 951 9.20 -9.90 35.16
CA LEU A 951 8.59 -9.26 36.34
C LEU A 951 7.46 -10.06 36.97
N ALA A 952 6.82 -10.96 36.23
CA ALA A 952 5.69 -11.77 36.69
C ALA A 952 6.11 -13.12 37.32
N ASN A 953 7.41 -13.44 37.34
CA ASN A 953 7.91 -14.73 37.82
C ASN A 953 8.44 -14.60 39.26
N GLU A 954 7.90 -15.39 40.20
CA GLU A 954 8.54 -15.63 41.48
C GLU A 954 9.93 -16.25 41.23
N GLY A 955 10.99 -15.76 41.88
CA GLY A 955 12.34 -16.27 41.68
C GLY A 955 13.25 -16.00 42.87
N THR A 956 14.34 -16.76 42.99
CA THR A 956 15.35 -16.57 44.03
C THR A 956 16.27 -15.42 43.64
N VAL A 957 16.26 -14.34 44.42
CA VAL A 957 17.15 -13.19 44.22
C VAL A 957 18.58 -13.56 44.60
N LEU A 958 19.51 -13.36 43.67
CA LEU A 958 20.93 -13.65 43.83
C LEU A 958 21.74 -12.38 44.12
N ALA A 959 21.32 -11.21 43.62
CA ALA A 959 21.96 -9.92 43.88
C ALA A 959 21.06 -8.98 44.69
N ASN A 960 21.59 -8.41 45.78
CA ASN A 960 20.86 -7.49 46.65
C ASN A 960 21.27 -6.03 46.39
N VAL A 961 20.29 -5.13 46.39
CA VAL A 961 20.55 -3.68 46.34
C VAL A 961 21.02 -3.18 47.70
N VAL A 962 22.22 -2.60 47.74
CA VAL A 962 22.80 -2.02 48.96
C VAL A 962 22.40 -0.55 49.08
N ASP A 963 22.59 0.23 48.01
CA ASP A 963 22.32 1.68 48.01
C ASP A 963 21.96 2.20 46.61
N VAL A 964 21.14 3.25 46.55
CA VAL A 964 20.79 4.00 45.33
C VAL A 964 20.72 5.49 45.69
N ALA A 965 21.63 6.29 45.18
CA ALA A 965 21.69 7.72 45.48
C ALA A 965 21.32 8.53 44.23
N VAL A 966 20.14 9.15 44.20
CA VAL A 966 19.67 9.94 43.03
C VAL A 966 19.81 11.43 43.30
N GLU A 967 20.52 12.14 42.43
CA GLU A 967 20.66 13.59 42.46
C GLU A 967 19.87 14.23 41.30
N LEU A 968 18.90 15.08 41.61
CA LEU A 968 18.03 15.71 40.61
C LEU A 968 18.61 17.02 40.08
N VAL A 969 18.26 17.38 38.84
CA VAL A 969 18.55 18.72 38.30
C VAL A 969 17.77 19.77 39.08
N ASP A 970 16.46 19.57 39.21
CA ASP A 970 15.56 20.33 40.07
C ASP A 970 15.13 19.48 41.29
N PRO A 971 15.51 19.85 42.52
CA PRO A 971 15.11 19.14 43.74
C PRO A 971 13.60 19.00 43.95
N ASN A 972 12.77 19.84 43.33
CA ASN A 972 11.32 19.77 43.47
C ASN A 972 10.66 18.84 42.45
N ASN A 973 11.38 18.43 41.40
CA ASN A 973 10.85 17.60 40.34
C ASN A 973 11.40 16.16 40.45
N GLN A 974 10.82 15.37 41.37
CA GLN A 974 11.21 13.99 41.65
C GLN A 974 11.26 13.07 40.41
N PHE A 975 10.46 13.35 39.38
CA PHE A 975 10.35 12.54 38.17
C PHE A 975 11.06 13.16 36.96
N GLY A 976 11.78 14.27 37.18
CA GLY A 976 12.44 15.06 36.14
C GLY A 976 13.83 14.57 35.77
N GLN A 977 14.66 15.51 35.30
CA GLN A 977 16.03 15.24 34.88
C GLN A 977 16.93 14.90 36.07
N VAL A 978 17.88 13.99 35.84
CA VAL A 978 18.81 13.47 36.85
C VAL A 978 20.23 13.94 36.53
N LYS A 979 20.96 14.42 37.55
CA LYS A 979 22.38 14.82 37.46
C LYS A 979 23.32 13.63 37.66
N SER A 980 23.01 12.76 38.62
CA SER A 980 23.78 11.55 38.93
C SER A 980 22.90 10.52 39.63
N ALA A 981 23.18 9.23 39.45
CA ALA A 981 22.43 8.16 40.11
C ALA A 981 23.21 6.83 40.25
N PRO A 982 24.28 6.76 41.08
CA PRO A 982 24.99 5.50 41.34
C PRO A 982 24.11 4.46 42.06
N LEU A 983 24.22 3.20 41.62
CA LEU A 983 23.54 2.03 42.19
C LEU A 983 24.58 1.03 42.71
N THR A 984 24.53 0.70 44.00
CA THR A 984 25.43 -0.29 44.61
C THR A 984 24.70 -1.61 44.84
N LEU A 985 25.25 -2.71 44.31
CA LEU A 985 24.71 -4.07 44.39
C LEU A 985 25.73 -5.00 45.04
N ASN A 986 25.26 -6.01 45.78
CA ASN A 986 26.08 -7.14 46.24
C ASN A 986 25.52 -8.44 45.64
N GLY A 987 26.33 -9.19 44.88
CA GLY A 987 25.87 -10.42 44.24
C GLY A 987 27.00 -11.25 43.61
N PRO A 988 26.68 -12.46 43.09
CA PRO A 988 27.66 -13.32 42.44
C PRO A 988 28.13 -12.71 41.12
N LEU A 989 29.44 -12.50 41.00
CA LEU A 989 30.13 -11.90 39.85
C LEU A 989 31.22 -12.85 39.33
N VAL A 990 31.39 -12.93 38.01
CA VAL A 990 32.50 -13.64 37.36
C VAL A 990 33.00 -12.86 36.15
N ALA A 991 34.30 -12.89 35.87
CA ALA A 991 34.87 -12.26 34.69
C ALA A 991 34.54 -13.07 33.43
N SER A 992 34.25 -12.41 32.31
CA SER A 992 33.83 -13.09 31.08
C SER A 992 34.94 -13.90 30.42
N ASP A 993 36.20 -13.48 30.58
CA ASP A 993 37.39 -14.15 30.07
C ASP A 993 37.77 -15.41 30.86
N GLU A 994 37.29 -15.52 32.10
CA GLU A 994 37.36 -16.79 32.84
C GLU A 994 36.41 -17.85 32.26
N LEU A 995 35.37 -17.48 31.50
CA LEU A 995 34.46 -18.44 30.85
C LEU A 995 35.10 -19.05 29.59
N ILE A 996 35.31 -20.37 29.58
CA ILE A 996 35.91 -21.07 28.43
C ILE A 996 34.81 -21.59 27.49
N LEU A 997 34.84 -21.19 26.20
CA LEU A 997 33.87 -21.59 25.18
C LEU A 997 34.25 -22.88 24.44
N LYS A 998 33.26 -23.70 24.04
CA LYS A 998 33.46 -24.92 23.23
C LYS A 998 33.65 -24.61 21.72
N ASP A 999 34.46 -25.42 21.03
CA ASP A 999 34.74 -25.35 19.58
C ASP A 999 33.47 -25.55 18.72
N PRO A 1000 33.18 -24.69 17.73
CA PRO A 1000 31.98 -24.72 16.90
C PRO A 1000 31.86 -25.91 15.95
N SER A 1001 32.90 -26.74 15.79
CA SER A 1001 32.92 -27.84 14.82
C SER A 1001 32.10 -29.07 15.20
N ASN A 1002 31.39 -29.07 16.35
CA ASN A 1002 31.01 -30.34 16.98
C ASN A 1002 29.61 -30.48 17.60
N GLU A 1003 28.57 -29.72 17.20
CA GLU A 1003 27.17 -30.05 17.60
C GLU A 1003 26.09 -29.73 16.54
N GLU A 1004 25.08 -30.60 16.48
CA GLU A 1004 23.82 -30.45 15.74
C GLU A 1004 22.93 -29.36 16.36
N PHE A 1005 22.29 -28.60 15.47
CA PHE A 1005 21.33 -27.55 15.79
C PHE A 1005 19.99 -28.15 16.26
N VAL A 1006 19.52 -27.84 17.48
CA VAL A 1006 18.19 -28.24 17.96
C VAL A 1006 17.27 -27.02 18.03
N ALA A 1007 16.39 -26.90 17.05
CA ALA A 1007 15.44 -25.79 16.95
C ALA A 1007 14.13 -26.09 17.70
N GLU A 1008 14.02 -25.64 18.94
CA GLU A 1008 12.72 -25.36 19.56
C GLU A 1008 12.81 -24.07 20.40
N GLY A 1009 12.09 -23.03 19.98
CA GLY A 1009 12.00 -21.74 20.67
C GLY A 1009 10.75 -20.98 20.23
N ARG A 1010 10.14 -20.21 21.15
CA ARG A 1010 8.89 -19.47 20.93
C ARG A 1010 9.08 -18.32 19.91
N PRO A 1011 8.05 -17.95 19.14
CA PRO A 1011 8.10 -16.83 18.20
C PRO A 1011 8.45 -15.50 18.91
N GLY A 1012 9.36 -14.71 18.32
CA GLY A 1012 9.82 -13.43 18.89
C GLY A 1012 11.03 -13.53 19.82
N ARG A 1013 11.45 -14.74 20.17
CA ARG A 1013 12.76 -15.03 20.79
C ARG A 1013 13.57 -15.91 19.85
N ASP A 1014 13.96 -15.35 18.71
CA ASP A 1014 14.91 -16.02 17.85
C ASP A 1014 16.24 -16.17 18.60
N ARG A 1015 16.56 -17.43 18.94
CA ARG A 1015 17.92 -17.98 19.14
C ARG A 1015 18.44 -17.97 20.59
N TYR A 1016 17.96 -18.93 21.38
CA TYR A 1016 18.79 -19.58 22.38
C TYR A 1016 19.88 -20.40 21.66
N GLN A 1017 21.05 -20.61 22.28
CA GLN A 1017 22.06 -21.64 21.94
C GLN A 1017 23.31 -21.25 21.13
N ASP A 1018 23.69 -19.97 20.97
CA ASP A 1018 25.00 -19.68 20.38
C ASP A 1018 26.15 -19.93 21.37
N ILE A 1019 26.20 -19.35 22.57
CA ILE A 1019 27.37 -19.51 23.46
C ILE A 1019 27.24 -20.77 24.37
N GLN A 1020 28.28 -21.61 24.43
CA GLN A 1020 28.35 -22.80 25.30
C GLN A 1020 29.66 -22.84 26.08
N THR A 1021 29.58 -23.06 27.39
CA THR A 1021 30.74 -23.28 28.28
C THR A 1021 31.36 -24.67 28.09
N LEU A 1022 32.59 -24.91 28.56
CA LEU A 1022 33.19 -26.26 28.60
C LEU A 1022 32.33 -27.30 29.35
N GLN A 1023 31.45 -26.85 30.26
CA GLN A 1023 30.53 -27.73 30.99
C GLN A 1023 29.25 -28.06 30.21
N GLY A 1024 29.11 -27.58 28.97
CA GLY A 1024 27.95 -27.85 28.12
C GLY A 1024 26.76 -26.91 28.37
N HIS A 1025 26.86 -25.97 29.32
CA HIS A 1025 25.81 -24.98 29.56
C HIS A 1025 25.73 -23.96 28.43
N THR A 1026 24.54 -23.86 27.84
CA THR A 1026 24.20 -22.83 26.87
C THR A 1026 23.65 -21.60 27.59
N PHE A 1027 24.05 -20.43 27.13
CA PHE A 1027 23.52 -19.16 27.63
C PHE A 1027 23.48 -18.12 26.52
N GLY A 1028 22.51 -17.22 26.58
CA GLY A 1028 22.30 -16.13 25.64
C GLY A 1028 22.72 -14.80 26.24
N ILE A 1029 23.15 -13.88 25.39
CA ILE A 1029 23.49 -12.51 25.77
C ILE A 1029 22.82 -11.50 24.83
N SER A 1030 22.52 -10.31 25.35
CA SER A 1030 22.19 -9.11 24.59
C SER A 1030 23.08 -7.97 25.07
N ALA A 1031 23.70 -7.22 24.16
CA ALA A 1031 24.47 -6.01 24.50
C ALA A 1031 23.61 -4.76 24.34
N ASP A 1032 23.87 -3.72 25.14
CA ASP A 1032 23.19 -2.42 25.10
C ASP A 1032 23.72 -1.49 23.96
N THR A 1033 24.21 -2.06 22.86
CA THR A 1033 24.84 -1.35 21.71
C THR A 1033 24.35 -1.85 20.35
N GLU A 1034 24.56 -1.06 19.29
CA GLU A 1034 24.12 -1.32 17.90
C GLU A 1034 24.84 -2.52 17.23
N ASP A 1035 26.04 -2.86 17.71
CA ASP A 1035 26.94 -3.82 17.06
C ASP A 1035 26.94 -5.21 17.72
N LEU A 1036 25.82 -5.95 17.65
CA LEU A 1036 25.86 -7.41 17.78
C LEU A 1036 24.94 -8.11 16.77
N TRP A 1037 25.58 -8.34 15.62
CA TRP A 1037 25.17 -9.04 14.41
C TRP A 1037 25.01 -10.57 14.59
N ASP A 1038 24.93 -11.28 13.47
CA ASP A 1038 24.60 -12.70 13.30
C ASP A 1038 25.29 -13.66 14.32
N LYS A 1039 24.73 -14.86 14.52
CA LYS A 1039 25.06 -15.76 15.67
C LYS A 1039 26.56 -16.04 15.88
N GLY A 1040 27.37 -15.94 14.83
CA GLY A 1040 28.82 -16.17 14.88
C GLY A 1040 29.62 -15.03 15.53
N GLU A 1041 29.15 -13.79 15.44
CA GLU A 1041 29.92 -12.61 15.84
C GLU A 1041 29.78 -12.27 17.33
N ARG A 1042 28.66 -12.65 17.96
CA ARG A 1042 28.42 -12.46 19.41
C ARG A 1042 29.46 -13.14 20.31
N LYS A 1043 29.84 -14.38 19.97
CA LYS A 1043 30.85 -15.15 20.71
C LYS A 1043 32.22 -14.49 20.64
N ALA A 1044 32.64 -14.16 19.41
CA ALA A 1044 33.94 -13.55 19.15
C ALA A 1044 34.04 -12.17 19.82
N TRP A 1045 32.96 -11.40 19.77
CA TRP A 1045 32.89 -10.11 20.43
C TRP A 1045 33.05 -10.23 21.95
N LEU A 1046 32.27 -11.07 22.65
CA LEU A 1046 32.35 -11.19 24.11
C LEU A 1046 33.76 -11.59 24.57
N ILE A 1047 34.39 -12.54 23.88
CA ILE A 1047 35.78 -12.95 24.18
C ILE A 1047 36.78 -11.83 23.92
N SER A 1048 36.52 -10.96 22.95
CA SER A 1048 37.42 -9.84 22.63
C SER A 1048 37.37 -8.68 23.62
N GLN A 1049 36.31 -8.59 24.45
CA GLN A 1049 36.16 -7.49 25.40
C GLN A 1049 36.99 -7.72 26.67
N GLN A 1050 37.81 -6.74 27.02
CA GLN A 1050 38.50 -6.73 28.32
C GLN A 1050 37.60 -6.12 29.40
N ASN A 1051 37.78 -6.54 30.66
CA ASN A 1051 37.09 -6.00 31.84
C ASN A 1051 35.55 -6.18 31.83
N MET A 1052 35.06 -7.22 31.17
CA MET A 1052 33.63 -7.59 31.15
C MET A 1052 33.32 -8.64 32.21
N PHE A 1053 32.18 -8.49 32.88
CA PHE A 1053 31.75 -9.37 33.97
C PHE A 1053 30.27 -9.73 33.85
N LEU A 1054 29.92 -10.93 34.32
CA LEU A 1054 28.56 -11.42 34.43
C LEU A 1054 28.14 -11.36 35.89
N LEU A 1055 27.17 -10.49 36.21
CA LEU A 1055 26.53 -10.42 37.51
C LEU A 1055 25.23 -11.22 37.49
N ALA A 1056 25.11 -12.26 38.32
CA ALA A 1056 23.87 -13.03 38.46
C ALA A 1056 22.88 -12.30 39.37
N VAL A 1057 21.61 -12.21 38.95
CA VAL A 1057 20.59 -11.39 39.64
C VAL A 1057 19.40 -12.20 40.12
N LEU A 1058 18.86 -13.09 39.28
CA LEU A 1058 17.61 -13.81 39.57
C LEU A 1058 17.67 -15.24 39.02
N GLU A 1059 17.13 -16.19 39.78
CA GLU A 1059 16.90 -17.56 39.32
C GLU A 1059 15.42 -17.93 39.39
N THR A 1060 14.81 -18.34 38.28
CA THR A 1060 13.37 -18.62 38.17
C THR A 1060 13.06 -20.13 38.36
N PRO A 1061 11.89 -20.53 38.88
CA PRO A 1061 11.53 -21.92 39.15
C PRO A 1061 10.75 -22.60 38.01
N ASN A 1062 9.87 -21.86 37.31
CA ASN A 1062 9.04 -22.39 36.22
C ASN A 1062 9.83 -22.28 34.91
N ASN A 1063 10.48 -23.39 34.51
CA ASN A 1063 11.47 -23.45 33.43
C ASN A 1063 12.80 -22.80 33.86
N PRO A 1064 13.60 -23.49 34.69
CA PRO A 1064 14.57 -22.82 35.54
C PRO A 1064 15.72 -22.20 34.75
N HIS A 1065 15.87 -20.89 34.87
CA HIS A 1065 16.90 -20.10 34.22
C HIS A 1065 17.53 -19.12 35.20
N THR A 1066 18.84 -18.91 35.06
CA THR A 1066 19.56 -17.82 35.74
C THR A 1066 19.61 -16.61 34.83
N HIS A 1067 19.25 -15.45 35.36
CA HIS A 1067 19.22 -14.16 34.66
C HIS A 1067 20.17 -13.17 35.32
N GLY A 1068 20.83 -12.33 34.53
CA GLY A 1068 21.83 -11.41 35.06
C GLY A 1068 22.16 -10.22 34.16
N LEU A 1069 23.01 -9.34 34.70
CA LEU A 1069 23.53 -8.17 34.00
C LEU A 1069 24.92 -8.46 33.45
N LEU A 1070 25.16 -7.99 32.23
CA LEU A 1070 26.49 -7.87 31.67
C LEU A 1070 27.03 -6.47 32.03
N VAL A 1071 28.17 -6.40 32.73
CA VAL A 1071 28.73 -5.14 33.23
C VAL A 1071 30.20 -4.99 32.84
N GLN A 1072 30.60 -3.78 32.49
CA GLN A 1072 31.97 -3.41 32.17
C GLN A 1072 32.60 -2.65 33.34
N LYS A 1073 33.80 -3.02 33.78
CA LYS A 1073 34.52 -2.32 34.83
C LYS A 1073 35.28 -1.10 34.26
N ASN A 1074 35.06 0.06 34.86
CA ASN A 1074 35.68 1.34 34.52
C ASN A 1074 37.04 1.50 35.24
N ASP A 1075 37.88 2.42 34.75
CA ASP A 1075 39.22 2.70 35.29
C ASP A 1075 39.21 3.16 36.77
N ASP A 1076 38.13 3.81 37.20
CA ASP A 1076 37.92 4.29 38.58
C ASP A 1076 37.39 3.20 39.54
N GLY A 1077 37.20 1.97 39.04
CA GLY A 1077 36.69 0.83 39.79
C GLY A 1077 35.16 0.74 39.85
N THR A 1078 34.43 1.70 39.29
CA THR A 1078 32.97 1.60 39.09
C THR A 1078 32.64 0.71 37.89
N PHE A 1079 31.37 0.43 37.68
CA PHE A 1079 30.89 -0.40 36.58
C PHE A 1079 29.88 0.35 35.72
N THR A 1080 29.86 0.02 34.43
CA THR A 1080 28.86 0.48 33.47
C THR A 1080 28.07 -0.72 32.99
N ARG A 1081 26.74 -0.64 32.98
CA ARG A 1081 25.90 -1.68 32.38
C ARG A 1081 26.14 -1.75 30.88
N ALA A 1082 26.40 -2.97 30.39
CA ALA A 1082 26.68 -3.25 29.00
C ALA A 1082 25.67 -4.22 28.35
N GLY A 1083 24.78 -4.84 29.13
CA GLY A 1083 23.77 -5.74 28.59
C GLY A 1083 23.07 -6.64 29.61
N TYR A 1084 22.43 -7.67 29.10
CA TYR A 1084 21.69 -8.71 29.82
C TYR A 1084 22.16 -10.10 29.37
N TRP A 1085 22.08 -11.09 30.25
CA TRP A 1085 22.34 -12.49 29.92
C TRP A 1085 21.37 -13.44 30.63
N GLU A 1086 21.16 -14.59 30.00
CA GLU A 1086 20.36 -15.68 30.57
C GLU A 1086 20.98 -17.05 30.28
N ALA A 1087 20.97 -17.93 31.27
CA ALA A 1087 21.53 -19.26 31.18
C ALA A 1087 20.53 -20.33 31.62
N GLY A 1088 20.80 -21.58 31.24
CA GLY A 1088 20.08 -22.75 31.77
C GLY A 1088 20.13 -22.85 33.31
N PRO A 1089 19.41 -23.80 33.89
CA PRO A 1089 19.23 -23.89 35.33
C PRO A 1089 20.52 -24.15 36.10
N GLU A 1090 20.58 -23.62 37.32
CA GLU A 1090 21.67 -23.86 38.28
C GLU A 1090 23.03 -23.38 37.76
N PHE A 1091 23.05 -22.37 36.88
CA PHE A 1091 24.28 -21.92 36.24
C PHE A 1091 25.32 -21.44 37.28
N VAL A 1092 24.89 -20.69 38.29
CA VAL A 1092 25.78 -20.19 39.35
C VAL A 1092 26.30 -21.33 40.23
N SER A 1093 25.41 -22.21 40.69
CA SER A 1093 25.77 -23.29 41.61
C SER A 1093 26.65 -24.35 40.96
N LYS A 1094 26.43 -24.69 39.67
CA LYS A 1094 27.28 -25.64 38.93
C LYS A 1094 28.70 -25.11 38.65
N HIS A 1095 28.88 -23.80 38.63
CA HIS A 1095 30.20 -23.18 38.51
C HIS A 1095 30.90 -22.94 39.85
N ALA A 1096 30.26 -23.21 41.00
CA ALA A 1096 30.79 -22.92 42.34
C ALA A 1096 32.16 -23.58 42.62
N ASP A 1097 32.37 -24.80 42.12
CA ASP A 1097 33.60 -25.60 42.34
C ASP A 1097 34.56 -25.59 41.14
N THR A 1098 34.39 -24.63 40.22
CA THR A 1098 35.16 -24.55 38.97
C THR A 1098 36.25 -23.48 39.04
N ILE A 1099 37.13 -23.47 38.03
CA ILE A 1099 38.11 -22.38 37.85
C ILE A 1099 37.38 -21.05 37.56
N CYS A 1100 36.19 -21.11 36.96
CA CYS A 1100 35.35 -19.99 36.57
C CYS A 1100 34.26 -19.71 37.63
N ARG A 1101 34.64 -19.67 38.91
CA ARG A 1101 33.66 -19.58 40.01
C ARG A 1101 33.06 -18.18 40.14
N PHE A 1102 31.77 -18.12 40.38
CA PHE A 1102 31.12 -16.88 40.81
C PHE A 1102 31.56 -16.52 42.23
N ILE A 1103 31.99 -15.28 42.44
CA ILE A 1103 32.39 -14.74 43.74
C ILE A 1103 31.39 -13.65 44.13
N SER A 1104 30.92 -13.65 45.38
CA SER A 1104 30.08 -12.56 45.87
C SER A 1104 30.92 -11.29 46.01
N GLU A 1105 30.59 -10.26 45.23
CA GLU A 1105 31.25 -8.96 45.25
C GLU A 1105 30.25 -7.83 45.41
N THR A 1106 30.70 -6.71 45.97
CA THR A 1106 29.96 -5.45 46.01
C THR A 1106 30.46 -4.53 44.91
N ILE A 1107 29.58 -4.16 43.98
CA ILE A 1107 29.89 -3.30 42.83
C ILE A 1107 29.00 -2.07 42.80
N THR A 1108 29.51 -0.96 42.26
CA THR A 1108 28.74 0.26 42.02
C THR A 1108 28.61 0.51 40.53
N ILE A 1109 27.37 0.52 40.03
CA ILE A 1109 27.02 0.80 38.63
C ILE A 1109 26.64 2.28 38.49
N VAL A 1110 27.23 2.99 37.53
CA VAL A 1110 27.03 4.45 37.30
C VAL A 1110 26.28 4.78 36.03
#